data_AF-A0A950EDR1-F1
#
_entry.id   AF-A0A950EDR1-F1
#
_cell.length_a   1.000
_cell.length_b   1.000
_cell.length_c   1.000
_cell.angle_alpha   90.00
_cell.angle_beta   90.00
_cell.angle_gamma   90.00
#
_symmetry.space_group_name_H-M   'P 1'
#
loop_
_entity.id
_entity.type
_entity.pdbx_description
1 polymer ?
#
loop_
_entity_poly.entity_id
_entity_poly.type
_entity_poly.pdbx_seq_one_letter_code
_entity_poly.pdbx_strand_id
1 'polypeptide(L)'
;MPGTERRKRILRRVLFFVVAVPAVLVVLAIVLLDGFKVLTPRLPAPRPIGKTIVLLPQDGFRPEDPGWHWDRAGRDWFHHTSQGTTIMPYDWLVALEQPEVRVLRTPGLFLDPVFMSRFGFLPGAKDPHLNPGGKLPIGWAIARNFADPTADPNQPDAYNARPYNAVGLTCAACHTGRVTYQQPGGEEVEVLIEGGSAVINLRALQDALGRAVLYTLYVPGRFESFAGRVLGVKHAREARRRLRAQLTSWFDEAVAAQRRDDQRYVNQLESGFARTDALSLIGNRVFGPIAPGNVVAAVAPVNFPPIWGTSWFDWVQYNASIRMVMARNIGEALGVGARTNVQAGDPRLLQSSVNVRDLHLLEDQLGGPQPYRGLLAPRWEDAVKSAGFPELKPDLVQEGRALYETYCLKCHGPSVDELKQDLSSKETEPKYWTKLEGPPPFDKRFLKLPLSDLARIGTDPAQAADFASRFAVVPDPFPSDTRQALGELNPRQVGGGGPSQPLPATAGAGPTPGSPPATITVSAARGLRIITEVIRERAFQAAKLTPEERADWDRFRDHRAGLPDQAIIRANLKYKARPLDGVWATPPYLHNGSVPSLDALLSPVAARPGQFPIGTTEYDPDLVGYKLHGGDPNGFLLDTTRSGNYNTGHEFRDLTLLELEMFQGSGITDLGSNLTPDRRWARLLGLSAEDYAKLTEEQRRDKRRELSKQAIESPNATFFGVIGPGLDEHERKAIIEYVKSL
;
A
#
# COMPACT_ATOMS: atom_id res chain seq x y z
N MET A 1 3.34 -13.18 84.01
CA MET A 1 4.06 -12.01 83.44
C MET A 1 3.43 -11.60 82.11
N PRO A 2 2.68 -10.47 82.03
CA PRO A 2 2.00 -10.04 80.80
C PRO A 2 2.86 -9.22 79.82
N GLY A 3 4.13 -8.96 80.13
CA GLY A 3 4.97 -7.99 79.39
C GLY A 3 5.63 -8.50 78.10
N THR A 4 5.79 -9.82 77.93
CA THR A 4 6.55 -10.42 76.83
C THR A 4 5.76 -10.51 75.52
N GLU A 5 4.47 -10.81 75.59
CA GLU A 5 3.58 -10.84 74.41
C GLU A 5 3.30 -9.44 73.83
N ARG A 6 3.20 -8.42 74.69
CA ARG A 6 2.99 -7.03 74.25
C ARG A 6 4.21 -6.50 73.50
N ARG A 7 5.44 -6.81 73.96
CA ARG A 7 6.68 -6.43 73.26
C ARG A 7 6.82 -7.14 71.91
N LYS A 8 6.51 -8.44 71.82
CA LYS A 8 6.54 -9.19 70.55
C LYS A 8 5.54 -8.67 69.53
N ARG A 9 4.33 -8.27 69.96
CA ARG A 9 3.33 -7.62 69.07
C ARG A 9 3.79 -6.25 68.58
N ILE A 10 4.40 -5.43 69.44
CA ILE A 10 4.92 -4.11 69.04
C ILE A 10 6.08 -4.28 68.06
N LEU A 11 7.02 -5.20 68.33
CA LEU A 11 8.16 -5.45 67.46
C LEU A 11 7.73 -6.00 66.09
N ARG A 12 6.74 -6.90 66.03
CA ARG A 12 6.17 -7.38 64.76
C ARG A 12 5.44 -6.27 63.99
N ARG A 13 4.72 -5.38 64.68
CA ARG A 13 4.09 -4.21 64.02
C ARG A 13 5.14 -3.25 63.47
N VAL A 14 6.17 -2.92 64.25
CA VAL A 14 7.25 -2.05 63.80
C VAL A 14 8.00 -2.68 62.63
N LEU A 15 8.34 -3.97 62.68
CA LEU A 15 9.01 -4.68 61.59
C LEU A 15 8.14 -4.76 60.32
N PHE A 16 6.82 -4.93 60.47
CA PHE A 16 5.87 -4.84 59.36
C PHE A 16 5.88 -3.44 58.74
N PHE A 17 5.84 -2.38 59.53
CA PHE A 17 5.90 -1.00 58.98
C PHE A 17 7.26 -0.65 58.37
N VAL A 18 8.37 -1.18 58.89
CA VAL A 18 9.73 -0.89 58.39
C VAL A 18 10.08 -1.70 57.14
N VAL A 19 9.49 -2.89 56.94
CA VAL A 19 9.81 -3.76 55.80
C VAL A 19 8.69 -3.81 54.76
N ALA A 20 7.43 -3.93 55.18
CA ALA A 20 6.32 -4.08 54.25
C ALA A 20 5.93 -2.76 53.57
N VAL A 21 6.02 -1.62 54.25
CA VAL A 21 5.68 -0.32 53.63
C VAL A 21 6.68 0.08 52.53
N PRO A 22 8.01 0.01 52.73
CA PRO A 22 8.94 0.26 51.63
C PRO A 22 8.80 -0.74 50.49
N ALA A 23 8.55 -2.03 50.77
CA ALA A 23 8.32 -3.03 49.74
C ALA A 23 7.05 -2.74 48.91
N VAL A 24 5.95 -2.34 49.56
CA VAL A 24 4.73 -1.90 48.88
C VAL A 24 4.97 -0.63 48.07
N LEU A 25 5.72 0.34 48.58
CA LEU A 25 6.08 1.56 47.85
C LEU A 25 6.99 1.29 46.66
N VAL A 26 7.92 0.32 46.75
CA VAL A 26 8.76 -0.11 45.62
C VAL A 26 7.93 -0.85 44.58
N VAL A 27 7.01 -1.73 44.99
CA VAL A 27 6.08 -2.39 44.06
C VAL A 27 5.15 -1.37 43.41
N LEU A 28 4.62 -0.40 44.15
CA LEU A 28 3.86 0.72 43.60
C LEU A 28 4.70 1.57 42.66
N ALA A 29 5.96 1.85 42.99
CA ALA A 29 6.87 2.59 42.13
C ALA A 29 7.18 1.81 40.85
N ILE A 30 7.38 0.49 40.92
CA ILE A 30 7.59 -0.38 39.75
C ILE A 30 6.32 -0.46 38.91
N VAL A 31 5.14 -0.64 39.52
CA VAL A 31 3.83 -0.63 38.82
C VAL A 31 3.54 0.75 38.23
N LEU A 32 3.91 1.83 38.91
CA LEU A 32 3.81 3.19 38.41
C LEU A 32 4.83 3.45 37.31
N LEU A 33 6.03 2.88 37.36
CA LEU A 33 7.10 3.01 36.34
C LEU A 33 6.81 2.16 35.09
N ASP A 34 6.30 0.94 35.23
CA ASP A 34 5.81 0.12 34.11
C ASP A 34 4.52 0.70 33.54
N GLY A 35 3.63 1.20 34.40
CA GLY A 35 2.53 2.07 34.01
C GLY A 35 3.04 3.31 33.27
N PHE A 36 4.16 3.91 33.71
CA PHE A 36 4.77 5.07 33.07
C PHE A 36 5.32 4.76 31.69
N LYS A 37 5.92 3.57 31.48
CA LYS A 37 6.35 3.09 30.16
C LYS A 37 5.17 2.85 29.22
N VAL A 38 4.04 2.35 29.74
CA VAL A 38 2.77 2.29 29.00
C VAL A 38 2.22 3.70 28.71
N LEU A 39 2.52 4.68 29.57
CA LEU A 39 2.08 6.08 29.49
C LEU A 39 3.00 7.01 28.65
N THR A 40 4.21 6.59 28.27
CA THR A 40 5.10 7.36 27.39
C THR A 40 5.47 6.55 26.16
N PRO A 41 4.73 6.70 25.04
CA PRO A 41 5.01 5.92 23.83
C PRO A 41 6.40 6.24 23.28
N ARG A 42 7.14 5.21 22.83
CA ARG A 42 8.30 5.40 21.94
C ARG A 42 7.76 5.74 20.56
N LEU A 43 7.57 7.03 20.30
CA LEU A 43 7.16 7.54 19.00
C LEU A 43 8.39 7.80 18.14
N PRO A 44 8.31 7.61 16.82
CA PRO A 44 9.34 8.11 15.92
C PRO A 44 9.60 9.59 16.16
N ALA A 45 10.83 10.04 16.01
CA ALA A 45 11.21 11.45 16.09
C ALA A 45 10.40 12.28 15.08
N PRO A 46 10.07 13.55 15.40
CA PRO A 46 9.46 14.44 14.42
C PRO A 46 10.40 14.57 13.23
N ARG A 47 9.82 14.52 12.04
CA ARG A 47 10.59 14.79 10.83
C ARG A 47 10.58 16.28 10.55
N PRO A 48 11.71 16.86 10.14
CA PRO A 48 11.72 18.20 9.57
C PRO A 48 10.66 18.26 8.46
N ILE A 49 9.86 19.32 8.49
CA ILE A 49 9.06 19.72 7.33
C ILE A 49 9.96 20.72 6.63
N GLY A 50 10.30 20.46 5.37
CA GLY A 50 11.20 21.31 4.59
C GLY A 50 10.74 22.76 4.64
N LYS A 51 11.68 23.70 4.84
CA LYS A 51 11.36 25.13 4.83
C LYS A 51 10.95 25.59 3.43
N THR A 52 11.53 24.96 2.41
CA THR A 52 11.26 25.18 0.99
C THR A 52 10.62 23.91 0.42
N ILE A 53 9.33 23.96 0.11
CA ILE A 53 8.61 22.88 -0.57
C ILE A 53 8.57 23.19 -2.06
N VAL A 54 9.15 22.30 -2.86
CA VAL A 54 9.16 22.37 -4.33
C VAL A 54 8.08 21.43 -4.87
N LEU A 55 7.14 21.98 -5.63
CA LEU A 55 6.19 21.21 -6.42
C LEU A 55 6.75 21.07 -7.83
N LEU A 56 6.90 19.85 -8.31
CA LEU A 56 7.31 19.63 -9.70
C LEU A 56 6.16 20.02 -10.64
N PRO A 57 6.46 20.63 -11.80
CA PRO A 57 5.48 20.90 -12.84
C PRO A 57 4.79 19.61 -13.31
N GLN A 58 3.55 19.76 -13.75
CA GLN A 58 2.83 18.75 -14.51
C GLN A 58 2.60 19.33 -15.90
N ASP A 59 3.62 19.24 -16.75
CA ASP A 59 3.59 19.78 -18.11
C ASP A 59 2.50 19.08 -18.94
N GLY A 60 1.64 19.86 -19.60
CA GLY A 60 0.65 19.32 -20.54
C GLY A 60 -0.79 19.78 -20.33
N PHE A 61 -1.08 20.60 -19.31
CA PHE A 61 -2.41 21.19 -19.19
C PHE A 61 -2.54 22.45 -20.05
N ARG A 62 -3.26 22.31 -21.17
CA ARG A 62 -3.62 23.46 -22.01
C ARG A 62 -4.71 24.27 -21.32
N PRO A 63 -4.65 25.62 -21.35
CA PRO A 63 -5.70 26.50 -20.81
C PRO A 63 -7.09 26.35 -21.47
N GLU A 64 -7.19 25.64 -22.60
CA GLU A 64 -8.42 25.54 -23.40
C GLU A 64 -9.41 24.43 -22.95
N ASP A 65 -9.13 23.67 -21.88
CA ASP A 65 -10.02 22.58 -21.40
C ASP A 65 -10.59 22.89 -19.99
N PRO A 66 -11.86 23.35 -19.87
CA PRO A 66 -12.36 24.09 -18.70
C PRO A 66 -12.71 23.25 -17.45
N GLY A 67 -12.21 22.02 -17.30
CA GLY A 67 -12.74 21.09 -16.28
C GLY A 67 -11.76 20.29 -15.43
N TRP A 68 -10.48 20.24 -15.77
CA TRP A 68 -9.51 19.32 -15.17
C TRP A 68 -8.18 20.02 -15.11
N HIS A 69 -7.54 20.25 -13.97
CA HIS A 69 -6.16 20.76 -13.95
C HIS A 69 -5.42 20.19 -12.75
N TRP A 70 -4.15 19.80 -12.90
CA TRP A 70 -3.22 19.59 -11.79
C TRP A 70 -2.66 20.92 -11.26
N ASP A 71 -3.47 21.97 -11.32
CA ASP A 71 -3.19 23.28 -10.75
C ASP A 71 -3.31 23.22 -9.21
N ARG A 72 -3.31 24.38 -8.54
CA ARG A 72 -3.45 24.39 -7.07
C ARG A 72 -4.80 23.80 -6.63
N ALA A 73 -5.90 24.20 -7.25
CA ALA A 73 -7.23 23.78 -6.84
C ALA A 73 -7.44 22.28 -7.06
N GLY A 74 -6.99 21.74 -8.19
CA GLY A 74 -7.06 20.31 -8.45
C GLY A 74 -6.18 19.48 -7.51
N ARG A 75 -4.99 19.96 -7.16
CA ARG A 75 -4.14 19.30 -6.14
C ARG A 75 -4.78 19.29 -4.77
N ASP A 76 -5.29 20.43 -4.31
CA ASP A 76 -5.97 20.54 -3.01
C ASP A 76 -7.21 19.62 -2.98
N TRP A 77 -7.93 19.48 -4.10
CA TRP A 77 -9.02 18.52 -4.26
C TRP A 77 -8.54 17.07 -4.20
N PHE A 78 -7.49 16.69 -4.92
CA PHE A 78 -6.89 15.34 -4.84
C PHE A 78 -6.46 15.00 -3.40
N HIS A 79 -5.86 15.96 -2.69
CA HIS A 79 -5.38 15.78 -1.32
C HIS A 79 -6.49 15.57 -0.29
N HIS A 80 -7.68 16.13 -0.50
CA HIS A 80 -8.72 16.24 0.52
C HIS A 80 -10.13 15.78 0.09
N THR A 81 -10.26 15.12 -1.06
CA THR A 81 -11.55 14.57 -1.52
C THR A 81 -11.94 13.30 -0.79
N SER A 82 -13.17 13.25 -0.29
CA SER A 82 -13.67 12.10 0.46
C SER A 82 -14.01 10.92 -0.45
N GLN A 83 -13.43 9.77 -0.12
CA GLN A 83 -13.78 8.49 -0.75
C GLN A 83 -14.91 7.76 0.00
N GLY A 84 -15.51 8.41 1.01
CA GLY A 84 -16.51 7.80 1.88
C GLY A 84 -15.90 6.98 3.03
N THR A 85 -14.66 7.30 3.41
CA THR A 85 -13.89 6.60 4.46
C THR A 85 -14.09 7.28 5.81
N THR A 86 -13.96 6.51 6.90
CA THR A 86 -14.02 7.07 8.26
C THR A 86 -13.10 6.33 9.23
N ILE A 87 -12.35 7.12 9.99
CA ILE A 87 -11.63 6.71 11.20
C ILE A 87 -12.50 7.02 12.42
N MET A 88 -12.96 8.27 12.53
CA MET A 88 -13.77 8.77 13.64
C MET A 88 -14.55 10.04 13.23
N PRO A 89 -15.41 10.61 14.10
CA PRO A 89 -15.98 11.93 13.88
C PRO A 89 -14.89 13.02 13.80
N TYR A 90 -15.00 13.91 12.82
CA TYR A 90 -14.05 15.01 12.56
C TYR A 90 -13.86 15.91 13.79
N ASP A 91 -14.96 16.31 14.44
CA ASP A 91 -14.93 17.20 15.60
C ASP A 91 -14.19 16.57 16.79
N TRP A 92 -14.21 15.24 16.88
CA TRP A 92 -13.42 14.53 17.89
C TRP A 92 -11.94 14.58 17.54
N LEU A 93 -11.55 14.25 16.31
CA LEU A 93 -10.14 14.22 15.90
C LEU A 93 -9.46 15.58 16.09
N VAL A 94 -10.09 16.68 15.68
CA VAL A 94 -9.53 18.04 15.82
C VAL A 94 -9.47 18.52 17.27
N ALA A 95 -10.18 17.86 18.19
CA ALA A 95 -10.20 18.16 19.62
C ALA A 95 -9.22 17.30 20.43
N LEU A 96 -8.71 16.19 19.86
CA LEU A 96 -7.79 15.28 20.52
C LEU A 96 -6.45 15.94 20.82
N GLU A 97 -5.91 15.59 21.98
CA GLU A 97 -4.58 15.99 22.43
C GLU A 97 -3.57 14.87 22.17
N GLN A 98 -2.31 15.24 22.03
CA GLN A 98 -1.21 14.29 21.88
C GLN A 98 -1.14 13.32 23.08
N PRO A 99 -0.79 12.05 22.86
CA PRO A 99 -0.68 11.02 23.90
C PRO A 99 0.60 11.16 24.75
N GLU A 100 0.86 12.36 25.27
CA GLU A 100 2.02 12.67 26.11
C GLU A 100 1.59 13.09 27.51
N VAL A 101 2.05 12.44 28.57
CA VAL A 101 1.76 12.87 29.95
C VAL A 101 2.75 13.95 30.37
N ARG A 102 2.30 15.21 30.46
CA ARG A 102 3.10 16.36 30.95
C ARG A 102 2.47 16.92 32.22
N VAL A 103 3.20 16.90 33.34
CA VAL A 103 2.70 17.32 34.67
C VAL A 103 2.46 18.83 34.76
N LEU A 104 3.20 19.63 34.00
CA LEU A 104 3.21 21.10 34.12
C LEU A 104 2.76 21.85 32.84
N ARG A 105 2.35 21.14 31.78
CA ARG A 105 1.95 21.74 30.50
C ARG A 105 0.81 20.97 29.85
N THR A 106 -0.15 21.68 29.27
CA THR A 106 -1.16 21.08 28.39
C THR A 106 -0.46 20.49 27.16
N PRO A 107 -0.76 19.25 26.76
CA PRO A 107 -0.22 18.67 25.53
C PRO A 107 -0.69 19.47 24.31
N GLY A 108 0.07 19.38 23.21
CA GLY A 108 -0.36 19.88 21.92
C GLY A 108 -1.57 19.11 21.36
N LEU A 109 -2.16 19.61 20.29
CA LEU A 109 -3.23 18.90 19.57
C LEU A 109 -2.66 17.74 18.76
N PHE A 110 -3.46 16.69 18.57
CA PHE A 110 -3.06 15.50 17.82
C PHE A 110 -2.69 15.83 16.36
N LEU A 111 -3.46 16.71 15.72
CA LEU A 111 -3.22 17.16 14.35
C LEU A 111 -2.16 18.27 14.22
N ASP A 112 -1.35 18.49 15.27
CA ASP A 112 -0.20 19.39 15.16
C ASP A 112 0.76 18.90 14.06
N PRO A 113 1.18 19.75 13.11
CA PRO A 113 2.03 19.34 11.99
C PRO A 113 3.34 18.67 12.40
N VAL A 114 3.98 19.12 13.49
CA VAL A 114 5.23 18.54 14.00
C VAL A 114 4.98 17.18 14.61
N PHE A 115 3.84 16.99 15.27
CA PHE A 115 3.45 15.67 15.78
C PHE A 115 3.11 14.70 14.64
N MET A 116 2.33 15.15 13.65
CA MET A 116 1.94 14.32 12.50
C MET A 116 3.12 13.93 11.60
N SER A 117 4.17 14.76 11.53
CA SER A 117 5.37 14.46 10.74
C SER A 117 6.14 13.23 11.26
N ARG A 118 5.95 12.85 12.54
CA ARG A 118 6.48 11.60 13.12
C ARG A 118 5.99 10.36 12.38
N PHE A 119 4.77 10.42 11.86
CA PHE A 119 4.16 9.34 11.08
C PHE A 119 4.28 9.57 9.57
N GLY A 120 5.03 10.59 9.16
CA GLY A 120 5.30 10.91 7.76
C GLY A 120 4.28 11.81 7.07
N PHE A 121 3.20 12.20 7.75
CA PHE A 121 2.16 13.04 7.15
C PHE A 121 2.64 14.48 6.91
N LEU A 122 2.17 15.06 5.81
CA LEU A 122 2.50 16.40 5.37
C LEU A 122 1.37 17.38 5.67
N PRO A 123 1.67 18.64 6.04
CA PRO A 123 0.64 19.65 6.24
C PRO A 123 -0.22 19.83 4.97
N GLY A 124 -1.55 19.82 5.13
CA GLY A 124 -2.47 20.13 4.03
C GLY A 124 -2.70 21.63 3.89
N ALA A 125 -3.05 22.06 2.68
CA ALA A 125 -3.43 23.45 2.43
C ALA A 125 -4.74 23.80 3.14
N LYS A 126 -4.87 25.06 3.55
CA LYS A 126 -6.14 25.59 4.08
C LYS A 126 -7.10 25.82 2.92
N ASP A 127 -8.23 25.12 2.94
CA ASP A 127 -9.31 25.30 1.98
C ASP A 127 -10.67 25.45 2.72
N PRO A 128 -11.52 26.44 2.37
CA PRO A 128 -12.80 26.65 3.06
C PRO A 128 -13.77 25.45 3.01
N HIS A 129 -13.70 24.64 1.96
CA HIS A 129 -14.64 23.56 1.67
C HIS A 129 -14.08 22.19 2.01
N LEU A 130 -12.82 21.94 1.67
CA LEU A 130 -12.15 20.64 1.76
C LEU A 130 -11.42 20.47 3.10
N ASN A 131 -10.64 21.48 3.52
CA ASN A 131 -9.84 21.45 4.74
C ASN A 131 -10.03 22.74 5.58
N PRO A 132 -11.22 22.94 6.16
CA PRO A 132 -11.54 24.16 6.88
C PRO A 132 -10.59 24.34 8.06
N GLY A 133 -9.87 25.46 8.04
CA GLY A 133 -8.87 25.79 9.06
C GLY A 133 -7.49 25.17 8.84
N GLY A 134 -7.27 24.42 7.76
CA GLY A 134 -5.94 23.89 7.39
C GLY A 134 -5.37 22.91 8.42
N LYS A 135 -6.23 22.14 9.09
CA LYS A 135 -5.84 21.25 10.19
C LYS A 135 -5.53 19.83 9.73
N LEU A 136 -6.11 19.41 8.61
CA LEU A 136 -5.92 18.06 8.11
C LEU A 136 -4.63 17.96 7.29
N PRO A 137 -3.81 16.92 7.50
CA PRO A 137 -2.69 16.62 6.62
C PRO A 137 -3.15 16.25 5.21
N ILE A 138 -2.24 16.32 4.22
CA ILE A 138 -2.46 15.74 2.89
C ILE A 138 -2.92 14.28 3.04
N GLY A 139 -3.95 13.89 2.30
CA GLY A 139 -4.50 12.53 2.34
C GLY A 139 -5.62 12.31 3.34
N TRP A 140 -6.10 13.35 4.01
CA TRP A 140 -7.20 13.28 4.96
C TRP A 140 -8.38 14.10 4.44
N ALA A 141 -9.58 13.52 4.44
CA ALA A 141 -10.78 14.18 3.95
C ALA A 141 -11.90 14.21 4.99
N ILE A 142 -12.80 15.19 4.83
CA ILE A 142 -14.03 15.29 5.60
C ILE A 142 -15.19 14.79 4.74
N ALA A 143 -15.78 13.66 5.13
CA ALA A 143 -17.08 13.24 4.62
C ALA A 143 -18.18 13.98 5.40
N ARG A 144 -18.79 14.98 4.77
CA ARG A 144 -19.85 15.78 5.40
C ARG A 144 -21.16 15.00 5.42
N ASN A 145 -21.93 15.15 6.49
CA ASN A 145 -23.23 14.48 6.65
C ASN A 145 -23.16 12.95 6.42
N PHE A 146 -22.08 12.34 6.90
CA PHE A 146 -21.80 10.91 6.77
C PHE A 146 -22.87 10.10 7.50
N ALA A 147 -23.67 9.35 6.74
CA ALA A 147 -24.59 8.36 7.27
C ALA A 147 -23.87 7.00 7.36
N ASP A 148 -23.69 6.49 8.57
CA ASP A 148 -22.99 5.23 8.78
C ASP A 148 -23.90 4.04 8.46
N PRO A 149 -23.60 3.24 7.41
CA PRO A 149 -24.42 2.09 7.05
C PRO A 149 -24.40 0.98 8.11
N THR A 150 -23.45 1.02 9.05
CA THR A 150 -23.32 0.06 10.16
C THR A 150 -24.01 0.52 11.45
N ALA A 151 -24.72 1.65 11.43
CA ALA A 151 -25.49 2.11 12.57
C ALA A 151 -26.59 1.10 12.96
N ASP A 152 -26.61 0.69 14.23
CA ASP A 152 -27.63 -0.18 14.82
C ASP A 152 -28.88 0.66 15.16
N PRO A 153 -30.04 0.41 14.51
CA PRO A 153 -31.28 1.13 14.80
C PRO A 153 -31.74 1.01 16.26
N ASN A 154 -31.28 -0.03 16.97
CA ASN A 154 -31.61 -0.27 18.38
C ASN A 154 -30.70 0.50 19.35
N GLN A 155 -29.70 1.24 18.84
CA GLN A 155 -28.78 2.04 19.65
C GLN A 155 -28.84 3.52 19.27
N PRO A 156 -29.95 4.22 19.56
CA PRO A 156 -30.18 5.60 19.12
C PRO A 156 -29.22 6.65 19.73
N ASP A 157 -28.51 6.28 20.80
CA ASP A 157 -27.50 7.10 21.46
C ASP A 157 -26.06 6.78 21.01
N ALA A 158 -25.86 5.78 20.14
CA ALA A 158 -24.53 5.48 19.58
C ALA A 158 -23.99 6.69 18.80
N TYR A 159 -22.66 6.81 18.74
CA TYR A 159 -22.01 7.96 18.11
C TYR A 159 -22.34 8.10 16.62
N ASN A 160 -22.61 6.97 15.96
CA ASN A 160 -22.92 6.86 14.55
C ASN A 160 -24.42 6.72 14.24
N ALA A 161 -25.29 6.81 15.25
CA ALA A 161 -26.73 6.65 15.09
C ALA A 161 -27.39 7.78 14.24
N ARG A 162 -26.69 8.91 14.08
CA ARG A 162 -27.14 10.06 13.28
C ARG A 162 -26.03 10.50 12.34
N PRO A 163 -26.34 11.15 11.21
CA PRO A 163 -25.31 11.69 10.33
C PRO A 163 -24.35 12.64 11.06
N TYR A 164 -23.05 12.52 10.75
CA TYR A 164 -21.99 13.33 11.36
C TYR A 164 -20.93 13.72 10.32
N ASN A 165 -20.05 14.67 10.63
CA ASN A 165 -18.87 14.91 9.79
C ASN A 165 -17.84 13.84 10.14
N ALA A 166 -17.59 12.90 9.24
CA ALA A 166 -16.59 11.86 9.41
C ALA A 166 -15.26 12.31 8.81
N VAL A 167 -14.15 11.90 9.42
CA VAL A 167 -12.81 12.11 8.86
C VAL A 167 -12.16 10.77 8.55
N GLY A 168 -11.54 10.64 7.39
CA GLY A 168 -10.91 9.41 6.91
C GLY A 168 -9.76 9.67 5.94
N LEU A 169 -9.04 8.61 5.59
CA LEU A 169 -7.92 8.66 4.64
C LEU A 169 -8.42 8.59 3.19
N THR A 170 -7.66 9.22 2.29
CA THR A 170 -7.88 9.24 0.83
C THR A 170 -6.67 8.63 0.11
N CYS A 171 -6.78 8.42 -1.21
CA CYS A 171 -5.67 8.00 -2.06
C CYS A 171 -4.38 8.79 -1.79
N ALA A 172 -4.48 10.11 -1.61
CA ALA A 172 -3.33 10.99 -1.42
C ALA A 172 -2.54 10.69 -0.13
N ALA A 173 -3.12 10.01 0.87
CA ALA A 173 -2.37 9.61 2.06
C ALA A 173 -1.23 8.64 1.73
N CYS A 174 -1.50 7.72 0.81
CA CYS A 174 -0.57 6.68 0.37
C CYS A 174 0.17 7.07 -0.91
N HIS A 175 -0.44 7.92 -1.73
CA HIS A 175 0.00 8.24 -3.09
C HIS A 175 0.48 9.69 -3.29
N THR A 176 0.89 10.38 -2.22
CA THR A 176 1.64 11.62 -2.31
C THR A 176 2.99 11.43 -1.63
N GLY A 177 4.04 11.33 -2.43
CA GLY A 177 5.41 11.08 -1.99
C GLY A 177 6.17 12.36 -1.68
N ARG A 178 7.31 12.22 -1.01
CA ARG A 178 8.27 13.31 -0.82
C ARG A 178 9.71 12.81 -0.76
N VAL A 179 10.63 13.65 -1.20
CA VAL A 179 12.06 13.48 -1.00
C VAL A 179 12.68 14.80 -0.52
N THR A 180 13.71 14.71 0.32
CA THR A 180 14.46 15.84 0.86
C THR A 180 15.86 15.80 0.25
N TYR A 181 16.26 16.88 -0.40
CA TYR A 181 17.53 16.98 -1.10
C TYR A 181 18.35 18.15 -0.53
N GLN A 182 19.63 17.90 -0.31
CA GLN A 182 20.61 18.90 0.12
C GLN A 182 21.30 19.46 -1.13
N GLN A 183 21.00 20.71 -1.47
CA GLN A 183 21.56 21.34 -2.66
C GLN A 183 23.06 21.62 -2.49
N PRO A 184 23.82 21.71 -3.61
CA PRO A 184 25.17 22.26 -3.61
C PRO A 184 25.13 23.72 -3.11
N GLY A 185 25.46 23.94 -1.84
CA GLY A 185 25.30 25.23 -1.15
C GLY A 185 24.70 25.12 0.26
N GLY A 186 24.16 23.95 0.62
CA GLY A 186 23.67 23.65 1.98
C GLY A 186 22.21 24.04 2.24
N GLU A 187 21.48 24.49 1.21
CA GLU A 187 20.03 24.64 1.30
C GLU A 187 19.34 23.27 1.17
N GLU A 188 18.42 22.99 2.09
CA GLU A 188 17.58 21.80 2.06
C GLU A 188 16.25 22.12 1.36
N VAL A 189 15.91 21.34 0.35
CA VAL A 189 14.62 21.42 -0.35
C VAL A 189 13.83 20.13 -0.18
N GLU A 190 12.52 20.25 0.01
CA GLU A 190 11.59 19.12 0.03
C GLU A 190 10.79 19.10 -1.28
N VAL A 191 10.96 18.05 -2.07
CA VAL A 191 10.25 17.86 -3.34
C VAL A 191 9.02 17.01 -3.08
N LEU A 192 7.83 17.56 -3.35
CA LEU A 192 6.56 16.84 -3.29
C LEU A 192 6.30 16.12 -4.62
N ILE A 193 5.88 14.86 -4.55
CA ILE A 193 5.69 14.00 -5.71
C ILE A 193 4.23 13.51 -5.74
N GLU A 194 3.41 14.15 -6.56
CA GLU A 194 2.02 13.72 -6.75
C GLU A 194 1.96 12.35 -7.44
N GLY A 195 1.11 11.47 -6.91
CA GLY A 195 1.02 10.08 -7.34
C GLY A 195 2.21 9.20 -6.99
N GLY A 196 3.19 9.70 -6.23
CA GLY A 196 4.36 8.94 -5.77
C GLY A 196 4.10 8.14 -4.49
N SER A 197 5.13 7.46 -3.98
CA SER A 197 5.01 6.63 -2.76
C SER A 197 5.13 7.48 -1.49
N ALA A 198 4.08 7.54 -0.67
CA ALA A 198 4.10 8.28 0.58
C ALA A 198 4.98 7.62 1.65
N VAL A 199 5.83 8.38 2.34
CA VAL A 199 6.71 7.85 3.40
C VAL A 199 6.01 7.89 4.76
N ILE A 200 4.82 7.27 4.86
CA ILE A 200 3.97 7.26 6.07
C ILE A 200 4.00 5.91 6.80
N ASN A 201 3.75 5.92 8.11
CA ASN A 201 3.56 4.70 8.93
C ASN A 201 2.16 4.69 9.54
N LEU A 202 1.25 3.94 8.90
CA LEU A 202 -0.15 3.83 9.31
C LEU A 202 -0.31 3.14 10.65
N ARG A 203 0.54 2.16 10.98
CA ARG A 203 0.43 1.43 12.24
C ARG A 203 0.82 2.29 13.44
N ALA A 204 1.95 3.00 13.34
CA ALA A 204 2.37 3.94 14.36
C ALA A 204 1.34 5.06 14.59
N LEU A 205 0.69 5.55 13.51
CA LEU A 205 -0.43 6.49 13.61
C LEU A 205 -1.61 5.89 14.40
N GLN A 206 -2.04 4.68 14.05
CA GLN A 206 -3.16 3.99 14.71
C GLN A 206 -2.90 3.80 16.21
N ASP A 207 -1.68 3.36 16.57
CA ASP A 207 -1.27 3.18 17.96
C ASP A 207 -1.28 4.53 18.73
N ALA A 208 -0.79 5.61 18.10
CA ALA A 208 -0.80 6.94 18.70
C ALA A 208 -2.23 7.48 18.87
N LEU A 209 -3.10 7.29 17.88
CA LEU A 209 -4.50 7.70 17.94
C LEU A 209 -5.26 6.95 19.04
N GLY A 210 -5.10 5.63 19.13
CA GLY A 210 -5.69 4.81 20.19
C GLY A 210 -5.27 5.28 21.59
N ARG A 211 -3.98 5.60 21.76
CA ARG A 211 -3.46 6.17 23.02
C ARG A 211 -4.00 7.58 23.30
N ALA A 212 -4.16 8.42 22.28
CA ALA A 212 -4.72 9.76 22.44
C ALA A 212 -6.17 9.70 22.97
N VAL A 213 -6.97 8.76 22.45
CA VAL A 213 -8.33 8.50 22.94
C VAL A 213 -8.31 7.92 24.36
N LEU A 214 -7.45 6.93 24.63
CA LEU A 214 -7.25 6.40 25.97
C LEU A 214 -6.93 7.51 26.98
N TYR A 215 -6.01 8.41 26.67
CA TYR A 215 -5.62 9.48 27.59
C TYR A 215 -6.75 10.49 27.75
N THR A 216 -7.48 10.77 26.68
CA THR A 216 -8.68 11.62 26.75
C THR A 216 -9.71 11.04 27.70
N LEU A 217 -9.89 9.71 27.74
CA LEU A 217 -10.84 9.05 28.63
C LEU A 217 -10.35 9.00 30.08
N TYR A 218 -9.07 8.71 30.32
CA TYR A 218 -8.59 8.30 31.65
C TYR A 218 -7.62 9.28 32.34
N VAL A 219 -6.99 10.21 31.63
CA VAL A 219 -6.11 11.23 32.26
C VAL A 219 -6.97 12.38 32.80
N PRO A 220 -6.83 12.76 34.09
CA PRO A 220 -7.64 13.83 34.69
C PRO A 220 -7.61 15.14 33.88
N GLY A 221 -8.78 15.74 33.65
CA GLY A 221 -8.94 17.03 32.97
C GLY A 221 -8.91 16.99 31.43
N ARG A 222 -8.47 15.89 30.82
CA ARG A 222 -8.41 15.79 29.35
C ARG A 222 -9.77 15.61 28.71
N PHE A 223 -10.63 14.79 29.32
CA PHE A 223 -11.99 14.63 28.82
C PHE A 223 -12.74 15.97 28.83
N GLU A 224 -12.55 16.78 29.87
CA GLU A 224 -13.16 18.10 30.02
C GLU A 224 -12.67 19.06 28.95
N SER A 225 -11.36 19.04 28.65
CA SER A 225 -10.75 19.84 27.58
C SER A 225 -11.27 19.42 26.20
N PHE A 226 -11.29 18.11 25.93
CA PHE A 226 -11.85 17.52 24.71
C PHE A 226 -13.33 17.89 24.55
N ALA A 227 -14.15 17.64 25.57
CA ALA A 227 -15.59 17.93 25.53
C ALA A 227 -15.86 19.43 25.38
N GLY A 228 -15.03 20.29 25.97
CA GLY A 228 -15.09 21.74 25.78
C GLY A 228 -14.84 22.17 24.33
N ARG A 229 -13.93 21.50 23.61
CA ARG A 229 -13.66 21.75 22.19
C ARG A 229 -14.74 21.16 21.27
N VAL A 230 -15.22 19.95 21.56
CA VAL A 230 -16.24 19.26 20.73
C VAL A 230 -17.61 19.90 20.88
N LEU A 231 -18.04 20.15 22.12
CA LEU A 231 -19.37 20.68 22.37
C LEU A 231 -19.35 22.21 22.32
N GLY A 232 -18.34 22.86 22.91
CA GLY A 232 -18.30 24.31 23.13
C GLY A 232 -18.54 24.68 24.60
N VAL A 233 -18.62 25.98 24.90
CA VAL A 233 -18.64 26.51 26.28
C VAL A 233 -20.01 26.34 26.99
N LYS A 234 -21.10 26.14 26.25
CA LYS A 234 -22.48 26.24 26.77
C LYS A 234 -23.17 24.92 27.15
N HIS A 235 -22.48 23.78 27.16
CA HIS A 235 -23.17 22.47 27.16
C HIS A 235 -23.43 21.86 28.54
N ALA A 236 -24.66 21.36 28.70
CA ALA A 236 -25.18 20.72 29.92
C ALA A 236 -24.40 19.46 30.33
N ARG A 237 -24.40 19.15 31.64
CA ARG A 237 -23.79 17.94 32.24
C ARG A 237 -24.15 16.65 31.50
N GLU A 238 -25.36 16.57 30.96
CA GLU A 238 -25.86 15.41 30.22
C GLU A 238 -25.20 15.21 28.86
N ALA A 239 -24.96 16.28 28.09
CA ALA A 239 -24.26 16.20 26.81
C ALA A 239 -22.82 15.69 26.98
N ARG A 240 -22.14 16.12 28.06
CA ARG A 240 -20.81 15.58 28.42
C ARG A 240 -20.84 14.11 28.78
N ARG A 241 -21.85 13.66 29.56
CA ARG A 241 -22.02 12.23 29.87
C ARG A 241 -22.25 11.40 28.61
N ARG A 242 -23.11 11.87 27.70
CA ARG A 242 -23.38 11.20 26.43
C ARG A 242 -22.14 11.12 25.55
N LEU A 243 -21.41 12.23 25.38
CA LEU A 243 -20.15 12.25 24.63
C LEU A 243 -19.12 11.29 25.23
N ARG A 244 -19.02 11.20 26.56
CA ARG A 244 -18.12 10.25 27.23
C ARG A 244 -18.51 8.81 26.92
N ALA A 245 -19.79 8.47 27.00
CA ALA A 245 -20.29 7.14 26.70
C ALA A 245 -20.03 6.77 25.23
N GLN A 246 -20.28 7.70 24.31
CA GLN A 246 -20.04 7.53 22.88
C GLN A 246 -18.54 7.30 22.57
N LEU A 247 -17.65 8.12 23.14
CA LEU A 247 -16.20 7.96 22.96
C LEU A 247 -15.70 6.64 23.58
N THR A 248 -16.27 6.23 24.72
CA THR A 248 -15.96 4.95 25.37
C THR A 248 -16.38 3.77 24.50
N SER A 249 -17.61 3.77 23.97
CA SER A 249 -18.09 2.74 23.05
C SER A 249 -17.20 2.61 21.82
N TRP A 250 -16.87 3.74 21.19
CA TRP A 250 -15.95 3.76 20.04
C TRP A 250 -14.58 3.16 20.39
N PHE A 251 -14.04 3.50 21.56
CA PHE A 251 -12.76 2.98 22.04
C PHE A 251 -12.82 1.47 22.33
N ASP A 252 -13.89 1.00 22.96
CA ASP A 252 -14.09 -0.41 23.27
C ASP A 252 -14.24 -1.27 22.00
N GLU A 253 -14.93 -0.76 20.96
CA GLU A 253 -14.99 -1.39 19.64
C GLU A 253 -13.59 -1.53 19.02
N ALA A 254 -12.77 -0.48 19.09
CA ALA A 254 -11.39 -0.48 18.58
C ALA A 254 -10.50 -1.46 19.36
N VAL A 255 -10.61 -1.50 20.69
CA VAL A 255 -9.88 -2.47 21.54
C VAL A 255 -10.32 -3.91 21.24
N ALA A 256 -11.61 -4.15 21.03
CA ALA A 256 -12.10 -5.48 20.66
C ALA A 256 -11.58 -5.92 19.29
N ALA A 257 -11.48 -5.00 18.32
CA ALA A 257 -10.85 -5.26 17.02
C ALA A 257 -9.37 -5.58 17.19
N GLN A 258 -8.61 -4.76 17.91
CA GLN A 258 -7.18 -4.99 18.17
C GLN A 258 -6.92 -6.35 18.84
N ARG A 259 -7.75 -6.74 19.82
CA ARG A 259 -7.61 -8.06 20.47
C ARG A 259 -7.80 -9.22 19.50
N ARG A 260 -8.75 -9.10 18.55
CA ARG A 260 -8.92 -10.12 17.50
C ARG A 260 -7.72 -10.17 16.58
N ASP A 261 -7.19 -9.01 16.21
CA ASP A 261 -6.01 -8.90 15.36
C ASP A 261 -4.77 -9.51 16.02
N ASP A 262 -4.57 -9.27 17.32
CA ASP A 262 -3.48 -9.87 18.10
C ASP A 262 -3.62 -11.39 18.21
N GLN A 263 -4.84 -11.90 18.48
CA GLN A 263 -5.12 -13.34 18.51
C GLN A 263 -4.89 -14.04 17.16
N ARG A 264 -5.00 -13.30 16.06
CA ARG A 264 -4.83 -13.79 14.70
C ARG A 264 -3.46 -13.45 14.09
N TYR A 265 -2.55 -12.89 14.90
CA TYR A 265 -1.22 -12.49 14.46
C TYR A 265 -1.25 -11.56 13.23
N VAL A 266 -2.31 -10.75 13.09
CA VAL A 266 -2.48 -9.83 11.95
C VAL A 266 -1.26 -8.95 11.77
N ASN A 267 -0.62 -8.55 12.87
CA ASN A 267 0.47 -7.59 12.84
C ASN A 267 1.84 -8.19 13.17
N GLN A 268 2.03 -9.49 12.90
CA GLN A 268 3.29 -10.18 13.21
C GLN A 268 4.47 -9.64 12.41
N LEU A 269 4.20 -9.13 11.20
CA LEU A 269 5.17 -8.41 10.38
C LEU A 269 4.73 -6.95 10.27
N GLU A 270 5.39 -6.07 11.01
CA GLU A 270 5.11 -4.63 10.94
C GLU A 270 5.52 -4.08 9.56
N SER A 271 4.61 -3.33 8.93
CA SER A 271 4.85 -2.76 7.59
C SER A 271 5.84 -1.60 7.61
N GLY A 272 5.89 -0.82 8.69
CA GLY A 272 6.80 0.32 8.81
C GLY A 272 6.38 1.52 7.94
N PHE A 273 7.36 2.30 7.49
CA PHE A 273 7.12 3.44 6.60
C PHE A 273 7.03 3.02 5.13
N ALA A 274 6.27 3.78 4.33
CA ALA A 274 6.08 3.59 2.89
C ALA A 274 5.41 2.30 2.45
N ARG A 275 5.00 1.45 3.40
CA ARG A 275 4.48 0.11 3.10
C ARG A 275 3.24 -0.20 3.91
N THR A 276 2.41 -1.08 3.34
CA THR A 276 1.28 -1.68 4.03
C THR A 276 0.94 -3.03 3.40
N ASP A 277 0.39 -3.96 4.17
CA ASP A 277 -0.19 -5.19 3.61
C ASP A 277 -1.62 -4.92 3.14
N ALA A 278 -1.74 -4.19 2.03
CA ALA A 278 -3.02 -3.66 1.58
C ALA A 278 -4.07 -4.76 1.35
N LEU A 279 -3.70 -5.86 0.69
CA LEU A 279 -4.66 -6.91 0.33
C LEU A 279 -5.14 -7.69 1.54
N SER A 280 -4.24 -8.07 2.45
CA SER A 280 -4.62 -8.83 3.62
C SER A 280 -5.47 -7.96 4.56
N LEU A 281 -5.11 -6.69 4.72
CA LEU A 281 -5.86 -5.72 5.53
C LEU A 281 -7.23 -5.37 4.92
N ILE A 282 -7.34 -5.15 3.60
CA ILE A 282 -8.62 -4.98 2.90
C ILE A 282 -9.52 -6.19 3.17
N GLY A 283 -9.02 -7.39 2.93
CA GLY A 283 -9.82 -8.59 3.15
C GLY A 283 -10.21 -8.77 4.63
N ASN A 284 -9.34 -8.44 5.59
CA ASN A 284 -9.69 -8.47 7.01
C ASN A 284 -10.78 -7.47 7.35
N ARG A 285 -10.70 -6.26 6.79
CA ARG A 285 -11.68 -5.19 7.00
C ARG A 285 -13.05 -5.53 6.41
N VAL A 286 -13.06 -6.16 5.23
CA VAL A 286 -14.28 -6.50 4.50
C VAL A 286 -14.90 -7.80 5.01
N PHE A 287 -14.11 -8.85 5.19
CA PHE A 287 -14.59 -10.20 5.52
C PHE A 287 -14.57 -10.50 7.02
N GLY A 288 -13.69 -9.87 7.80
CA GLY A 288 -13.57 -10.10 9.25
C GLY A 288 -14.85 -9.84 10.04
N PRO A 289 -15.62 -8.77 9.76
CA PRO A 289 -16.89 -8.53 10.45
C PRO A 289 -17.99 -9.56 10.12
N ILE A 290 -17.86 -10.32 9.02
CA ILE A 290 -18.79 -11.40 8.66
C ILE A 290 -18.57 -12.62 9.55
N ALA A 291 -17.31 -13.05 9.66
CA ALA A 291 -16.94 -14.22 10.45
C ALA A 291 -15.53 -14.06 11.01
N PRO A 292 -15.30 -14.34 12.31
CA PRO A 292 -13.97 -14.27 12.91
C PRO A 292 -12.92 -15.15 12.19
N GLY A 293 -13.37 -16.24 11.55
CA GLY A 293 -12.53 -17.13 10.74
C GLY A 293 -11.89 -16.49 9.51
N ASN A 294 -12.46 -15.38 9.01
CA ASN A 294 -11.98 -14.69 7.81
C ASN A 294 -10.78 -13.77 8.05
N VAL A 295 -10.45 -13.51 9.32
CA VAL A 295 -9.29 -12.69 9.70
C VAL A 295 -8.03 -13.53 9.56
N VAL A 296 -7.11 -13.07 8.72
CA VAL A 296 -5.82 -13.73 8.42
C VAL A 296 -4.66 -12.85 8.87
N ALA A 297 -3.49 -13.47 9.08
CA ALA A 297 -2.26 -12.74 9.37
C ALA A 297 -1.89 -11.80 8.21
N ALA A 298 -1.40 -10.59 8.50
CA ALA A 298 -0.84 -9.70 7.48
C ALA A 298 0.68 -9.86 7.49
N VAL A 299 1.20 -10.50 6.45
CA VAL A 299 2.58 -10.97 6.35
C VAL A 299 3.26 -10.56 5.06
N ALA A 300 2.61 -9.74 4.24
CA ALA A 300 3.07 -9.38 2.90
C ALA A 300 2.98 -7.85 2.64
N PRO A 301 3.70 -7.02 3.42
CA PRO A 301 3.70 -5.59 3.21
C PRO A 301 4.25 -5.23 1.83
N VAL A 302 3.52 -4.37 1.12
CA VAL A 302 3.95 -3.81 -0.16
C VAL A 302 4.24 -2.32 -0.04
N ASN A 303 5.21 -1.83 -0.82
CA ASN A 303 5.39 -0.39 -1.02
C ASN A 303 4.12 0.22 -1.64
N PHE A 304 3.80 1.48 -1.35
CA PHE A 304 2.73 2.16 -2.08
C PHE A 304 3.16 2.34 -3.54
N PRO A 305 2.44 1.77 -4.51
CA PRO A 305 2.84 1.89 -5.91
C PRO A 305 2.59 3.32 -6.43
N PRO A 306 3.43 3.85 -7.33
CA PRO A 306 3.11 5.10 -8.00
C PRO A 306 1.86 4.94 -8.89
N ILE A 307 1.02 5.97 -8.96
CA ILE A 307 -0.31 5.88 -9.62
C ILE A 307 -0.41 6.58 -10.97
N TRP A 308 0.60 7.34 -11.39
CA TRP A 308 0.64 7.86 -12.76
C TRP A 308 0.60 6.73 -13.80
N GLY A 309 -0.19 6.94 -14.85
CA GLY A 309 -0.44 5.98 -15.94
C GLY A 309 -1.35 4.79 -15.59
N THR A 310 -1.64 4.54 -14.30
CA THR A 310 -2.34 3.31 -13.88
C THR A 310 -3.76 3.16 -14.40
N SER A 311 -4.45 4.27 -14.66
CA SER A 311 -5.79 4.29 -15.29
C SER A 311 -5.82 3.57 -16.64
N TRP A 312 -4.69 3.57 -17.35
CA TRP A 312 -4.56 3.06 -18.71
C TRP A 312 -3.87 1.70 -18.80
N PHE A 313 -3.46 1.09 -17.68
CA PHE A 313 -2.87 -0.25 -17.67
C PHE A 313 -3.93 -1.34 -17.81
N ASP A 314 -3.70 -2.38 -18.59
CA ASP A 314 -4.65 -3.49 -18.72
C ASP A 314 -4.94 -4.19 -17.39
N TRP A 315 -3.93 -4.33 -16.52
CA TRP A 315 -4.02 -4.83 -15.15
C TRP A 315 -3.26 -3.96 -14.15
N VAL A 316 -3.76 -3.88 -12.92
CA VAL A 316 -3.17 -3.08 -11.84
C VAL A 316 -2.95 -3.92 -10.56
N GLN A 317 -2.39 -3.28 -9.52
CA GLN A 317 -1.74 -3.90 -8.36
C GLN A 317 -0.45 -4.66 -8.74
N TYR A 318 0.43 -4.94 -7.78
CA TYR A 318 1.73 -5.55 -8.09
C TYR A 318 1.60 -6.89 -8.80
N ASN A 319 0.65 -7.73 -8.40
CA ASN A 319 0.39 -9.03 -8.99
C ASN A 319 -0.60 -9.02 -10.16
N ALA A 320 -0.90 -7.85 -10.75
CA ALA A 320 -1.85 -7.73 -11.86
C ALA A 320 -3.20 -8.40 -11.55
N SER A 321 -3.70 -8.21 -10.34
CA SER A 321 -4.82 -8.97 -9.81
C SER A 321 -6.17 -8.45 -10.27
N ILE A 322 -6.29 -7.18 -10.65
CA ILE A 322 -7.57 -6.57 -10.98
C ILE A 322 -7.43 -5.70 -12.21
N ARG A 323 -8.42 -5.76 -13.10
CA ARG A 323 -8.50 -4.86 -14.26
C ARG A 323 -9.58 -3.79 -14.08
N MET A 324 -10.65 -4.08 -13.32
CA MET A 324 -11.80 -3.19 -13.20
C MET A 324 -11.50 -2.03 -12.26
N VAL A 325 -11.51 -0.82 -12.81
CA VAL A 325 -11.04 0.39 -12.13
C VAL A 325 -11.96 0.78 -10.98
N MET A 326 -13.28 0.81 -11.19
CA MET A 326 -14.18 1.17 -10.10
C MET A 326 -14.22 0.11 -9.00
N ALA A 327 -14.18 -1.18 -9.37
CA ALA A 327 -14.11 -2.27 -8.39
C ALA A 327 -12.81 -2.19 -7.55
N ARG A 328 -11.68 -1.83 -8.17
CA ARG A 328 -10.41 -1.54 -7.48
C ARG A 328 -10.57 -0.37 -6.51
N ASN A 329 -11.13 0.75 -6.97
CA ASN A 329 -11.30 1.96 -6.16
C ASN A 329 -12.22 1.73 -4.96
N ILE A 330 -13.34 1.03 -5.17
CA ILE A 330 -14.22 0.62 -4.08
C ILE A 330 -13.47 -0.30 -3.10
N GLY A 331 -12.71 -1.27 -3.60
CA GLY A 331 -11.91 -2.18 -2.76
C GLY A 331 -10.87 -1.45 -1.90
N GLU A 332 -10.18 -0.45 -2.46
CA GLU A 332 -9.25 0.42 -1.74
C GLU A 332 -9.98 1.21 -0.65
N ALA A 333 -11.07 1.92 -0.99
CA ALA A 333 -11.84 2.71 -0.04
C ALA A 333 -12.35 1.86 1.13
N LEU A 334 -12.81 0.63 0.87
CA LEU A 334 -13.19 -0.32 1.91
C LEU A 334 -12.02 -0.67 2.83
N GLY A 335 -10.83 -0.88 2.27
CA GLY A 335 -9.60 -1.17 3.03
C GLY A 335 -9.18 -0.07 3.98
N VAL A 336 -9.28 1.19 3.54
CA VAL A 336 -8.84 2.35 4.33
C VAL A 336 -9.93 2.97 5.21
N GLY A 337 -11.11 2.33 5.27
CA GLY A 337 -12.10 2.61 6.31
C GLY A 337 -13.49 3.04 5.85
N ALA A 338 -13.85 2.87 4.58
CA ALA A 338 -15.26 2.95 4.20
C ALA A 338 -16.06 1.84 4.89
N ARG A 339 -17.29 2.16 5.30
CA ARG A 339 -18.17 1.29 6.07
C ARG A 339 -19.11 0.58 5.13
N THR A 340 -19.35 -0.70 5.39
CA THR A 340 -20.33 -1.51 4.67
C THR A 340 -21.08 -2.36 5.66
N ASN A 341 -22.40 -2.35 5.55
CA ASN A 341 -23.22 -3.26 6.32
C ASN A 341 -23.05 -4.68 5.75
N VAL A 342 -22.47 -5.58 6.55
CA VAL A 342 -22.29 -6.99 6.19
C VAL A 342 -23.10 -7.92 7.08
N GLN A 343 -24.03 -7.37 7.86
CA GLN A 343 -24.89 -8.13 8.76
C GLN A 343 -25.94 -8.91 7.95
N ALA A 344 -25.81 -10.23 7.96
CA ALA A 344 -26.72 -11.10 7.26
C ALA A 344 -28.14 -11.00 7.84
N GLY A 345 -29.15 -10.94 6.95
CA GLY A 345 -30.55 -10.75 7.32
C GLY A 345 -30.99 -9.29 7.54
N ASP A 346 -30.06 -8.32 7.56
CA ASP A 346 -30.41 -6.90 7.55
C ASP A 346 -30.88 -6.49 6.14
N PRO A 347 -32.04 -5.83 5.98
CA PRO A 347 -32.50 -5.29 4.68
C PRO A 347 -31.50 -4.33 4.02
N ARG A 348 -30.60 -3.73 4.82
CA ARG A 348 -29.53 -2.83 4.37
C ARG A 348 -28.24 -3.58 4.02
N LEU A 349 -28.25 -4.91 3.92
CA LEU A 349 -27.07 -5.70 3.57
C LEU A 349 -26.37 -5.12 2.33
N LEU A 350 -25.04 -4.94 2.43
CA LEU A 350 -24.13 -4.31 1.48
C LEU A 350 -24.41 -2.83 1.17
N GLN A 351 -25.21 -2.14 1.98
CA GLN A 351 -25.23 -0.67 1.96
C GLN A 351 -23.85 -0.18 2.40
N SER A 352 -23.28 0.75 1.65
CA SER A 352 -21.90 1.20 1.85
C SER A 352 -21.81 2.71 1.88
N SER A 353 -20.80 3.22 2.58
CA SER A 353 -20.46 4.64 2.63
C SER A 353 -19.53 5.08 1.50
N VAL A 354 -19.04 4.15 0.68
CA VAL A 354 -18.11 4.46 -0.42
C VAL A 354 -18.70 5.51 -1.36
N ASN A 355 -17.94 6.58 -1.60
CA ASN A 355 -18.35 7.66 -2.50
C ASN A 355 -17.91 7.36 -3.95
N VAL A 356 -18.67 6.52 -4.65
CA VAL A 356 -18.35 6.05 -6.01
C VAL A 356 -18.24 7.21 -7.02
N ARG A 357 -19.01 8.29 -6.83
CA ARG A 357 -18.92 9.48 -7.69
C ARG A 357 -17.56 10.15 -7.57
N ASP A 358 -17.12 10.43 -6.34
CA ASP A 358 -15.83 11.08 -6.11
C ASP A 358 -14.67 10.17 -6.51
N LEU A 359 -14.81 8.84 -6.36
CA LEU A 359 -13.85 7.86 -6.89
C LEU A 359 -13.72 7.91 -8.42
N HIS A 360 -14.82 8.14 -9.15
CA HIS A 360 -14.79 8.35 -10.59
C HIS A 360 -14.09 9.66 -10.94
N LEU A 361 -14.41 10.75 -10.25
CA LEU A 361 -13.76 12.05 -10.48
C LEU A 361 -12.24 12.01 -10.16
N LEU A 362 -11.84 11.28 -9.13
CA LEU A 362 -10.42 11.04 -8.83
C LEU A 362 -9.75 10.26 -9.96
N GLU A 363 -10.41 9.23 -10.46
CA GLU A 363 -9.90 8.47 -11.59
C GLU A 363 -9.79 9.32 -12.86
N ASP A 364 -10.74 10.22 -13.10
CA ASP A 364 -10.73 11.17 -14.20
C ASP A 364 -9.55 12.14 -14.11
N GLN A 365 -9.28 12.66 -12.92
CA GLN A 365 -8.13 13.53 -12.69
C GLN A 365 -6.79 12.80 -12.90
N LEU A 366 -6.71 11.53 -12.47
CA LEU A 366 -5.51 10.70 -12.62
C LEU A 366 -5.27 10.26 -14.06
N GLY A 367 -6.32 9.81 -14.75
CA GLY A 367 -6.21 9.24 -16.10
C GLY A 367 -6.29 10.29 -17.21
N GLY A 368 -7.03 11.37 -17.01
CA GLY A 368 -7.43 12.29 -18.05
C GLY A 368 -8.39 11.65 -19.07
N PRO A 369 -8.70 12.35 -20.18
CA PRO A 369 -9.62 11.86 -21.21
C PRO A 369 -8.98 10.82 -22.17
N GLN A 370 -7.65 10.73 -22.19
CA GLN A 370 -6.89 9.81 -23.05
C GLN A 370 -5.60 9.36 -22.33
N PRO A 371 -4.96 8.25 -22.77
CA PRO A 371 -3.69 7.81 -22.21
C PRO A 371 -2.66 8.94 -22.09
N TYR A 372 -2.12 9.10 -20.88
CA TYR A 372 -1.12 10.12 -20.54
C TYR A 372 -1.58 11.56 -20.77
N ARG A 373 -2.88 11.84 -20.57
CA ARG A 373 -3.45 13.20 -20.50
C ARG A 373 -3.97 13.57 -19.10
N GLY A 374 -3.64 12.76 -18.09
CA GLY A 374 -3.92 13.03 -16.67
C GLY A 374 -2.63 13.29 -15.89
N LEU A 375 -2.49 12.67 -14.73
CA LEU A 375 -1.27 12.73 -13.92
C LEU A 375 -0.09 12.07 -14.65
N LEU A 376 1.02 12.81 -14.76
CA LEU A 376 2.25 12.32 -15.37
C LEU A 376 3.32 12.01 -14.33
N ALA A 377 4.23 11.13 -14.72
CA ALA A 377 5.42 10.86 -13.94
C ALA A 377 6.29 12.12 -13.82
N PRO A 378 6.92 12.38 -12.66
CA PRO A 378 7.83 13.50 -12.52
C PRO A 378 9.10 13.29 -13.34
N ARG A 379 9.50 14.29 -14.14
CA ARG A 379 10.74 14.24 -14.91
C ARG A 379 11.93 14.66 -14.05
N TRP A 380 13.08 14.03 -14.25
CA TRP A 380 14.31 14.45 -13.58
C TRP A 380 14.70 15.88 -13.93
N GLU A 381 14.53 16.29 -15.19
CA GLU A 381 14.80 17.66 -15.64
C GLU A 381 14.04 18.73 -14.84
N ASP A 382 12.82 18.42 -14.41
CA ASP A 382 12.02 19.33 -13.59
C ASP A 382 12.60 19.48 -12.19
N ALA A 383 13.14 18.40 -11.63
CA ALA A 383 13.88 18.41 -10.37
C ALA A 383 15.22 19.14 -10.48
N VAL A 384 15.92 19.04 -11.62
CA VAL A 384 17.12 19.85 -11.90
C VAL A 384 16.76 21.33 -11.87
N LYS A 385 15.76 21.75 -12.65
CA LYS A 385 15.34 23.16 -12.79
C LYS A 385 14.74 23.74 -11.51
N SER A 386 13.95 22.96 -10.78
CA SER A 386 13.11 23.46 -9.67
C SER A 386 13.71 23.19 -8.29
N ALA A 387 14.51 22.13 -8.16
CA ALA A 387 15.07 21.66 -6.89
C ALA A 387 16.60 21.57 -6.88
N GLY A 388 17.29 21.91 -7.98
CA GLY A 388 18.76 21.93 -8.05
C GLY A 388 19.41 20.54 -8.07
N PHE A 389 18.69 19.52 -8.54
CA PHE A 389 19.24 18.18 -8.73
C PHE A 389 20.38 18.20 -9.76
N PRO A 390 21.31 17.22 -9.73
CA PRO A 390 22.40 17.15 -10.70
C PRO A 390 21.90 17.00 -12.15
N GLU A 391 22.56 17.69 -13.07
CA GLU A 391 22.32 17.52 -14.50
C GLU A 391 22.64 16.09 -14.96
N LEU A 392 21.88 15.62 -15.95
CA LEU A 392 22.12 14.33 -16.59
C LEU A 392 23.42 14.35 -17.38
N LYS A 393 24.10 13.20 -17.45
CA LYS A 393 25.33 13.03 -18.22
C LYS A 393 24.99 12.44 -19.60
N PRO A 394 25.04 13.21 -20.70
CA PRO A 394 24.51 12.77 -22.01
C PRO A 394 25.14 11.48 -22.53
N ASP A 395 26.46 11.31 -22.36
CA ASP A 395 27.18 10.10 -22.78
C ASP A 395 26.66 8.85 -22.03
N LEU A 396 26.46 8.97 -20.71
CA LEU A 396 25.91 7.89 -19.90
C LEU A 396 24.43 7.61 -20.21
N VAL A 397 23.65 8.63 -20.55
CA VAL A 397 22.25 8.45 -21.00
C VAL A 397 22.21 7.64 -22.30
N GLN A 398 23.10 7.94 -23.25
CA GLN A 398 23.18 7.20 -24.52
C GLN A 398 23.62 5.75 -24.32
N GLU A 399 24.66 5.51 -23.52
CA GLU A 399 25.13 4.17 -23.19
C GLU A 399 24.07 3.38 -22.39
N GLY A 400 23.45 4.04 -21.43
CA GLY A 400 22.37 3.49 -20.60
C GLY A 400 21.16 3.08 -21.40
N ARG A 401 20.82 3.83 -22.46
CA ARG A 401 19.75 3.47 -23.41
C ARG A 401 20.04 2.13 -24.07
N ALA A 402 21.25 1.91 -24.58
CA ALA A 402 21.63 0.65 -25.23
C ALA A 402 21.56 -0.54 -24.25
N LEU A 403 22.00 -0.33 -23.00
CA LEU A 403 21.88 -1.33 -21.94
C LEU A 403 20.41 -1.59 -21.57
N TYR A 404 19.57 -0.56 -21.50
CA TYR A 404 18.15 -0.67 -21.22
C TYR A 404 17.42 -1.46 -22.31
N GLU A 405 17.69 -1.17 -23.58
CA GLU A 405 17.14 -1.90 -24.73
C GLU A 405 17.48 -3.39 -24.67
N THR A 406 18.70 -3.71 -24.21
CA THR A 406 19.18 -5.09 -24.07
C THR A 406 18.52 -5.81 -22.90
N TYR A 407 18.52 -5.21 -21.69
CA TYR A 407 18.21 -5.93 -20.45
C TYR A 407 16.85 -5.60 -19.83
N CYS A 408 16.30 -4.42 -20.09
CA CYS A 408 15.15 -3.89 -19.35
C CYS A 408 13.88 -3.82 -20.21
N LEU A 409 14.01 -3.41 -21.48
CA LEU A 409 12.91 -3.09 -22.40
C LEU A 409 11.88 -4.22 -22.54
N LYS A 410 12.33 -5.48 -22.55
CA LYS A 410 11.45 -6.65 -22.69
C LYS A 410 10.43 -6.77 -21.55
N CYS A 411 10.80 -6.34 -20.33
CA CYS A 411 9.92 -6.41 -19.17
C CYS A 411 9.25 -5.05 -18.91
N HIS A 412 10.02 -3.97 -18.90
CA HIS A 412 9.52 -2.66 -18.50
C HIS A 412 8.83 -1.87 -19.62
N GLY A 413 9.07 -2.23 -20.88
CA GLY A 413 8.55 -1.51 -22.03
C GLY A 413 9.34 -0.23 -22.33
N PRO A 414 8.98 0.49 -23.40
CA PRO A 414 9.65 1.73 -23.80
C PRO A 414 9.19 2.92 -22.93
N SER A 415 9.77 4.09 -23.17
CA SER A 415 9.37 5.35 -22.51
C SER A 415 7.90 5.70 -22.78
N VAL A 416 7.30 6.53 -21.92
CA VAL A 416 5.92 7.01 -22.13
C VAL A 416 5.77 7.76 -23.45
N ASP A 417 6.78 8.51 -23.90
CA ASP A 417 6.73 9.22 -25.17
C ASP A 417 6.75 8.27 -26.38
N GLU A 418 7.55 7.20 -26.33
CA GLU A 418 7.50 6.13 -27.33
C GLU A 418 6.17 5.37 -27.29
N LEU A 419 5.57 5.16 -26.11
CA LEU A 419 4.24 4.56 -25.98
C LEU A 419 3.14 5.43 -26.59
N LYS A 420 3.21 6.77 -26.42
CA LYS A 420 2.29 7.71 -27.08
C LYS A 420 2.45 7.66 -28.60
N GLN A 421 3.69 7.57 -29.10
CA GLN A 421 3.96 7.44 -30.52
C GLN A 421 3.38 6.14 -31.09
N ASP A 422 3.62 4.99 -30.43
CA ASP A 422 3.06 3.69 -30.79
C ASP A 422 1.52 3.73 -30.84
N LEU A 423 0.88 4.33 -29.82
CA LEU A 423 -0.57 4.48 -29.77
C LEU A 423 -1.13 5.34 -30.91
N SER A 424 -0.39 6.37 -31.32
CA SER A 424 -0.78 7.29 -32.41
C SER A 424 -0.46 6.77 -33.81
N SER A 425 0.24 5.64 -33.91
CA SER A 425 0.60 5.05 -35.19
C SER A 425 -0.64 4.69 -36.01
N LYS A 426 -0.51 4.67 -37.34
CA LYS A 426 -1.59 4.23 -38.25
C LYS A 426 -1.77 2.71 -38.27
N GLU A 427 -1.01 1.98 -37.45
CA GLU A 427 -1.09 0.53 -37.39
C GLU A 427 -2.44 0.10 -36.80
N THR A 428 -3.01 -0.97 -37.37
CA THR A 428 -4.28 -1.52 -36.90
C THR A 428 -4.17 -2.11 -35.48
N GLU A 429 -2.97 -2.55 -35.09
CA GLU A 429 -2.66 -3.13 -33.78
C GLU A 429 -1.32 -2.60 -33.25
N PRO A 430 -1.31 -1.43 -32.58
CA PRO A 430 -0.10 -0.90 -31.93
C PRO A 430 0.52 -1.91 -30.94
N LYS A 431 1.84 -1.95 -30.92
CA LYS A 431 2.63 -3.06 -30.34
C LYS A 431 2.42 -3.25 -28.84
N TYR A 432 2.28 -2.16 -28.08
CA TYR A 432 2.21 -2.21 -26.62
C TYR A 432 0.79 -2.09 -26.07
N TRP A 433 -0.21 -2.00 -26.94
CA TRP A 433 -1.58 -1.72 -26.52
C TRP A 433 -2.51 -2.86 -26.87
N THR A 434 -3.33 -3.26 -25.91
CA THR A 434 -4.39 -4.23 -26.12
C THR A 434 -5.73 -3.53 -26.20
N LYS A 435 -6.56 -3.94 -27.16
CA LYS A 435 -7.98 -3.62 -27.17
C LYS A 435 -8.68 -4.72 -26.36
N LEU A 436 -9.39 -4.34 -25.31
CA LEU A 436 -10.17 -5.32 -24.56
C LEU A 436 -11.36 -5.76 -25.43
N GLU A 437 -11.72 -7.05 -25.35
CA GLU A 437 -12.91 -7.56 -26.05
C GLU A 437 -14.16 -6.81 -25.59
N GLY A 438 -15.00 -6.41 -26.54
CA GLY A 438 -16.26 -5.73 -26.25
C GLY A 438 -16.75 -4.87 -27.42
N PRO A 439 -18.07 -4.76 -27.65
CA PRO A 439 -18.60 -3.76 -28.59
C PRO A 439 -18.37 -2.35 -28.03
N PRO A 440 -18.44 -1.30 -28.86
CA PRO A 440 -18.54 0.07 -28.35
C PRO A 440 -19.60 0.15 -27.23
N PRO A 441 -19.34 0.90 -26.14
CA PRO A 441 -18.21 1.82 -25.94
C PRO A 441 -16.93 1.18 -25.34
N PHE A 442 -16.85 -0.14 -25.23
CA PHE A 442 -15.72 -0.86 -24.60
C PHE A 442 -14.50 -1.06 -25.52
N ASP A 443 -14.45 -0.34 -26.64
CA ASP A 443 -13.48 -0.52 -27.71
C ASP A 443 -12.16 0.25 -27.49
N LYS A 444 -11.93 0.73 -26.26
CA LYS A 444 -10.72 1.47 -25.88
C LYS A 444 -9.47 0.59 -25.79
N ARG A 445 -8.31 1.22 -25.92
CA ARG A 445 -6.99 0.57 -25.82
C ARG A 445 -6.37 0.85 -24.45
N PHE A 446 -5.70 -0.17 -23.93
CA PHE A 446 -5.00 -0.14 -22.64
C PHE A 446 -3.58 -0.68 -22.82
N LEU A 447 -2.63 -0.14 -22.06
CA LEU A 447 -1.25 -0.57 -22.09
C LEU A 447 -1.15 -2.01 -21.58
N LYS A 448 -0.62 -2.90 -22.41
CA LYS A 448 -0.39 -4.30 -22.07
C LYS A 448 0.86 -4.41 -21.22
N LEU A 449 0.71 -4.74 -19.93
CA LEU A 449 1.86 -4.88 -19.04
C LEU A 449 2.45 -6.30 -19.06
N PRO A 450 3.78 -6.44 -19.26
CA PRO A 450 4.44 -7.73 -19.10
C PRO A 450 4.32 -8.26 -17.67
N LEU A 451 4.02 -9.55 -17.54
CA LEU A 451 3.95 -10.25 -16.26
C LEU A 451 5.14 -11.21 -16.14
N SER A 452 5.90 -11.10 -15.06
CA SER A 452 6.98 -12.02 -14.73
C SER A 452 6.52 -13.04 -13.69
N ASP A 453 6.67 -14.32 -14.01
CA ASP A 453 6.44 -15.42 -13.05
C ASP A 453 7.38 -15.31 -11.85
N LEU A 454 6.89 -15.65 -10.65
CA LEU A 454 7.69 -15.62 -9.41
C LEU A 454 8.97 -16.47 -9.52
N ALA A 455 8.90 -17.60 -10.21
CA ALA A 455 10.06 -18.46 -10.45
C ALA A 455 11.14 -17.80 -11.33
N ARG A 456 10.76 -16.86 -12.19
CA ARG A 456 11.70 -16.11 -13.05
C ARG A 456 12.22 -14.88 -12.32
N ILE A 457 11.33 -14.06 -11.76
CA ILE A 457 11.72 -12.80 -11.13
C ILE A 457 12.35 -13.00 -9.76
N GLY A 458 12.04 -14.08 -9.04
CA GLY A 458 12.67 -14.48 -7.76
C GLY A 458 12.50 -13.51 -6.59
N THR A 459 11.67 -12.47 -6.75
CA THR A 459 11.34 -11.52 -5.68
C THR A 459 10.40 -12.16 -4.67
N ASP A 460 10.28 -11.54 -3.48
CA ASP A 460 9.47 -12.09 -2.39
C ASP A 460 8.07 -12.54 -2.86
N PRO A 461 7.69 -13.82 -2.64
CA PRO A 461 6.44 -14.35 -3.16
C PRO A 461 5.22 -14.06 -2.27
N ALA A 462 5.41 -13.51 -1.06
CA ALA A 462 4.39 -13.50 -0.01
C ALA A 462 3.10 -12.78 -0.44
N GLN A 463 3.20 -11.63 -1.11
CA GLN A 463 2.00 -10.88 -1.50
C GLN A 463 1.15 -11.63 -2.52
N ALA A 464 1.79 -12.18 -3.55
CA ALA A 464 1.09 -12.93 -4.57
C ALA A 464 0.53 -14.25 -4.02
N ALA A 465 1.30 -14.94 -3.17
CA ALA A 465 0.92 -16.22 -2.57
C ALA A 465 -0.21 -16.08 -1.53
N ASP A 466 -0.17 -15.05 -0.66
CA ASP A 466 -1.22 -14.79 0.33
C ASP A 466 -2.56 -14.55 -0.38
N PHE A 467 -2.57 -13.67 -1.38
CA PHE A 467 -3.79 -13.38 -2.13
C PHE A 467 -4.33 -14.61 -2.88
N ALA A 468 -3.45 -15.43 -3.45
CA ALA A 468 -3.83 -16.65 -4.17
C ALA A 468 -4.37 -17.77 -3.27
N SER A 469 -3.91 -17.85 -2.02
CA SER A 469 -4.28 -18.90 -1.08
C SER A 469 -5.45 -18.52 -0.16
N ARG A 470 -5.93 -17.28 -0.21
CA ARG A 470 -6.95 -16.78 0.71
C ARG A 470 -8.39 -17.14 0.30
N PHE A 471 -9.14 -17.68 1.26
CA PHE A 471 -10.58 -17.93 1.18
C PHE A 471 -11.33 -17.18 2.29
N ALA A 472 -12.59 -16.87 2.06
CA ALA A 472 -13.47 -16.20 3.01
C ALA A 472 -14.89 -16.78 2.97
N VAL A 473 -15.51 -16.87 4.14
CA VAL A 473 -16.94 -17.12 4.32
C VAL A 473 -17.68 -15.80 4.18
N VAL A 474 -18.61 -15.70 3.23
CA VAL A 474 -19.40 -14.48 2.99
C VAL A 474 -20.90 -14.79 3.06
N PRO A 475 -21.77 -13.83 3.42
CA PRO A 475 -23.21 -14.00 3.27
C PRO A 475 -23.52 -14.29 1.80
N ASP A 476 -24.45 -15.21 1.52
CA ASP A 476 -24.96 -15.39 0.16
C ASP A 476 -25.71 -14.10 -0.22
N PRO A 477 -25.16 -13.28 -1.13
CA PRO A 477 -25.79 -12.02 -1.51
C PRO A 477 -26.97 -12.23 -2.46
N PHE A 478 -27.21 -13.48 -2.88
CA PHE A 478 -28.27 -13.86 -3.81
C PHE A 478 -29.18 -14.94 -3.19
N PRO A 479 -30.05 -14.57 -2.24
CA PRO A 479 -31.17 -15.42 -1.83
C PRO A 479 -31.90 -15.97 -3.06
N SER A 480 -32.58 -17.11 -2.96
CA SER A 480 -33.29 -17.77 -4.08
C SER A 480 -34.08 -16.81 -4.97
N ASP A 481 -34.72 -15.82 -4.34
CA ASP A 481 -35.61 -14.86 -4.97
C ASP A 481 -34.81 -13.73 -5.68
N THR A 482 -33.60 -13.43 -5.19
CA THR A 482 -32.64 -12.51 -5.82
C THR A 482 -31.85 -13.18 -6.94
N ARG A 483 -31.59 -14.49 -6.86
CA ARG A 483 -31.09 -15.28 -8.01
C ARG A 483 -32.05 -15.25 -9.18
N GLN A 484 -33.35 -15.24 -8.90
CA GLN A 484 -34.39 -15.06 -9.92
C GLN A 484 -34.35 -13.64 -10.50
N ALA A 485 -34.28 -12.59 -9.67
CA ALA A 485 -34.18 -11.19 -10.13
C ALA A 485 -32.88 -10.87 -10.91
N LEU A 486 -31.73 -11.45 -10.53
CA LEU A 486 -30.48 -11.34 -11.29
C LEU A 486 -30.47 -12.19 -12.56
N GLY A 487 -31.21 -13.30 -12.55
CA GLY A 487 -31.54 -14.06 -13.76
C GLY A 487 -32.45 -13.27 -14.71
N GLU A 488 -33.35 -12.44 -14.18
CA GLU A 488 -34.22 -11.54 -14.95
C GLU A 488 -33.48 -10.29 -15.46
N LEU A 489 -32.44 -9.83 -14.76
CA LEU A 489 -31.47 -8.84 -15.24
C LEU A 489 -30.52 -9.39 -16.33
N ASN A 490 -30.64 -10.69 -16.65
CA ASN A 490 -29.91 -11.32 -17.73
C ASN A 490 -30.88 -11.90 -18.80
N PRO A 491 -31.56 -11.05 -19.59
CA PRO A 491 -32.43 -11.54 -20.64
C PRO A 491 -31.61 -11.92 -21.88
N ARG A 492 -31.46 -13.25 -22.08
CA ARG A 492 -31.24 -13.99 -23.34
C ARG A 492 -29.79 -14.11 -23.86
N GLN A 493 -29.34 -15.21 -24.49
CA GLN A 493 -29.93 -16.51 -24.82
C GLN A 493 -28.80 -17.48 -25.27
N VAL A 494 -28.88 -18.72 -24.82
CA VAL A 494 -28.83 -19.96 -25.62
C VAL A 494 -28.00 -19.94 -26.91
N GLY A 495 -26.86 -20.65 -26.89
CA GLY A 495 -26.22 -21.12 -28.12
C GLY A 495 -24.76 -21.59 -27.99
N GLY A 496 -24.53 -22.80 -27.47
CA GLY A 496 -23.43 -23.66 -27.93
C GLY A 496 -22.13 -23.76 -27.11
N GLY A 497 -22.02 -24.79 -26.26
CA GLY A 497 -20.94 -25.80 -26.34
C GLY A 497 -19.67 -25.70 -25.46
N GLY A 498 -19.60 -26.48 -24.37
CA GLY A 498 -18.36 -27.12 -23.87
C GLY A 498 -17.79 -26.62 -22.52
N PRO A 499 -17.22 -27.49 -21.65
CA PRO A 499 -17.56 -27.46 -20.23
C PRO A 499 -16.48 -26.81 -19.34
N SER A 500 -16.92 -25.92 -18.45
CA SER A 500 -16.34 -25.79 -17.12
C SER A 500 -17.37 -26.32 -16.12
N GLN A 501 -17.07 -27.45 -15.47
CA GLN A 501 -17.95 -28.01 -14.45
C GLN A 501 -18.22 -26.97 -13.35
N PRO A 502 -19.48 -26.67 -13.01
CA PRO A 502 -19.79 -25.98 -11.77
C PRO A 502 -19.50 -26.92 -10.60
N LEU A 503 -18.90 -26.39 -9.54
CA LEU A 503 -18.85 -27.07 -8.24
C LEU A 503 -20.28 -27.46 -7.82
N PRO A 504 -20.51 -28.67 -7.27
CA PRO A 504 -21.86 -29.13 -6.97
C PRO A 504 -22.47 -28.25 -5.87
N ALA A 505 -23.57 -27.57 -6.22
CA ALA A 505 -24.46 -26.98 -5.25
C ALA A 505 -25.22 -28.10 -4.55
N THR A 506 -24.92 -28.34 -3.27
CA THR A 506 -25.80 -29.13 -2.42
C THR A 506 -27.11 -28.36 -2.25
N ALA A 507 -28.16 -28.80 -2.94
CA ALA A 507 -29.51 -28.28 -2.79
C ALA A 507 -30.05 -28.67 -1.40
N GLY A 508 -29.89 -27.78 -0.42
CA GLY A 508 -30.61 -27.81 0.84
C GLY A 508 -32.02 -27.23 0.66
N ALA A 509 -32.99 -27.83 1.34
CA ALA A 509 -34.39 -27.43 1.36
C ALA A 509 -34.58 -25.93 1.66
N GLY A 510 -35.67 -25.35 1.13
CA GLY A 510 -36.01 -23.93 1.28
C GLY A 510 -36.05 -23.46 2.75
N PRO A 511 -35.86 -22.14 2.99
CA PRO A 511 -35.66 -21.63 4.33
C PRO A 511 -36.90 -21.80 5.21
N THR A 512 -36.73 -22.46 6.36
CA THR A 512 -37.66 -22.38 7.50
C THR A 512 -37.43 -21.07 8.26
N PRO A 513 -38.47 -20.43 8.82
CA PRO A 513 -38.31 -19.24 9.66
C PRO A 513 -37.40 -19.57 10.86
N GLY A 514 -36.25 -18.90 10.95
CA GLY A 514 -35.25 -19.12 12.00
C GLY A 514 -33.99 -19.90 11.58
N SER A 515 -33.86 -20.31 10.32
CA SER A 515 -32.59 -20.84 9.80
C SER A 515 -31.50 -19.76 9.73
N PRO A 516 -30.22 -20.07 10.05
CA PRO A 516 -29.13 -19.12 9.88
C PRO A 516 -29.06 -18.66 8.41
N PRO A 517 -28.71 -17.39 8.15
CA PRO A 517 -28.61 -16.90 6.79
C PRO A 517 -27.61 -17.74 6.00
N ALA A 518 -27.95 -18.07 4.75
CA ALA A 518 -27.07 -18.86 3.89
C ALA A 518 -25.72 -18.13 3.72
N THR A 519 -24.62 -18.85 3.94
CA THR A 519 -23.25 -18.37 3.72
C THR A 519 -22.55 -19.27 2.73
N ILE A 520 -21.64 -18.71 1.93
CA ILE A 520 -20.81 -19.44 0.97
C ILE A 520 -19.32 -19.24 1.29
N THR A 521 -18.49 -20.23 0.97
CA THR A 521 -17.02 -20.07 1.00
C THR A 521 -16.52 -19.79 -0.40
N VAL A 522 -15.79 -18.69 -0.57
CA VAL A 522 -15.24 -18.25 -1.86
C VAL A 522 -13.79 -17.84 -1.71
N SER A 523 -13.04 -17.80 -2.81
CA SER A 523 -11.73 -17.15 -2.80
C SER A 523 -11.87 -15.67 -2.45
N ALA A 524 -10.85 -15.06 -1.84
CA ALA A 524 -10.86 -13.63 -1.52
C ALA A 524 -11.11 -12.77 -2.77
N ALA A 525 -10.53 -13.15 -3.90
CA ALA A 525 -10.77 -12.50 -5.19
C ALA A 525 -12.26 -12.52 -5.58
N ARG A 526 -12.91 -13.69 -5.50
CA ARG A 526 -14.35 -13.80 -5.81
C ARG A 526 -15.21 -13.03 -4.80
N GLY A 527 -14.92 -13.13 -3.50
CA GLY A 527 -15.62 -12.39 -2.46
C GLY A 527 -15.56 -10.87 -2.66
N LEU A 528 -14.37 -10.34 -2.98
CA LEU A 528 -14.18 -8.92 -3.25
C LEU A 528 -14.93 -8.49 -4.51
N ARG A 529 -14.88 -9.29 -5.59
CA ARG A 529 -15.67 -9.02 -6.79
C ARG A 529 -17.15 -8.85 -6.44
N ILE A 530 -17.73 -9.80 -5.70
CA ILE A 530 -19.16 -9.76 -5.37
C ILE A 530 -19.53 -8.49 -4.59
N ILE A 531 -18.77 -8.18 -3.54
CA ILE A 531 -19.07 -7.01 -2.68
C ILE A 531 -18.90 -5.70 -3.46
N THR A 532 -17.80 -5.56 -4.20
CA THR A 532 -17.52 -4.35 -4.98
C THR A 532 -18.52 -4.15 -6.12
N GLU A 533 -18.97 -5.23 -6.75
CA GLU A 533 -19.99 -5.22 -7.81
C GLU A 533 -21.34 -4.76 -7.28
N VAL A 534 -21.80 -5.26 -6.13
CA VAL A 534 -23.07 -4.80 -5.52
C VAL A 534 -23.02 -3.32 -5.14
N ILE A 535 -21.91 -2.86 -4.55
CA ILE A 535 -21.74 -1.44 -4.18
C ILE A 535 -21.74 -0.56 -5.43
N ARG A 536 -20.99 -0.96 -6.47
CA ARG A 536 -20.91 -0.26 -7.76
C ARG A 536 -22.27 -0.14 -8.42
N GLU A 537 -22.99 -1.26 -8.61
CA GLU A 537 -24.29 -1.25 -9.30
C GLU A 537 -25.33 -0.41 -8.55
N ARG A 538 -25.35 -0.47 -7.21
CA ARG A 538 -26.25 0.40 -6.42
C ARG A 538 -25.93 1.87 -6.61
N ALA A 539 -24.64 2.23 -6.64
CA ALA A 539 -24.25 3.61 -6.88
C ALA A 539 -24.62 4.09 -8.30
N PHE A 540 -24.41 3.26 -9.32
CA PHE A 540 -24.80 3.55 -10.69
C PHE A 540 -26.32 3.73 -10.83
N GLN A 541 -27.11 2.88 -10.17
CA GLN A 541 -28.56 3.00 -10.14
C GLN A 541 -29.03 4.27 -9.41
N ALA A 542 -28.43 4.57 -8.26
CA ALA A 542 -28.74 5.77 -7.48
C ALA A 542 -28.42 7.07 -8.25
N ALA A 543 -27.31 7.07 -9.00
CA ALA A 543 -26.92 8.17 -9.89
C ALA A 543 -27.70 8.20 -11.22
N LYS A 544 -28.55 7.18 -11.50
CA LYS A 544 -29.35 7.04 -12.73
C LYS A 544 -28.51 7.06 -14.01
N LEU A 545 -27.31 6.46 -13.96
CA LEU A 545 -26.37 6.47 -15.08
C LEU A 545 -26.89 5.66 -16.26
N THR A 546 -26.74 6.21 -17.47
CA THR A 546 -26.91 5.52 -18.74
C THR A 546 -25.86 4.41 -18.91
N PRO A 547 -26.06 3.43 -19.81
CA PRO A 547 -25.03 2.44 -20.12
C PRO A 547 -23.68 3.04 -20.50
N GLU A 548 -23.69 4.14 -21.25
CA GLU A 548 -22.49 4.87 -21.68
C GLU A 548 -21.78 5.54 -20.51
N GLU A 549 -22.52 6.20 -19.61
CA GLU A 549 -21.97 6.81 -18.40
C GLU A 549 -21.39 5.76 -17.44
N ARG A 550 -22.05 4.59 -17.31
CA ARG A 550 -21.50 3.47 -16.53
C ARG A 550 -20.19 2.97 -17.11
N ALA A 551 -20.14 2.82 -18.44
CA ALA A 551 -18.92 2.44 -19.11
C ALA A 551 -17.82 3.47 -18.86
N ASP A 552 -18.11 4.77 -18.93
CA ASP A 552 -17.15 5.83 -18.63
C ASP A 552 -16.65 5.78 -17.18
N TRP A 553 -17.53 5.60 -16.19
CA TRP A 553 -17.15 5.44 -14.77
C TRP A 553 -16.26 4.21 -14.53
N ASP A 554 -16.44 3.15 -15.32
CA ASP A 554 -15.57 1.97 -15.34
C ASP A 554 -14.37 2.10 -16.30
N ARG A 555 -14.12 3.30 -16.83
CA ARG A 555 -13.06 3.63 -17.80
C ARG A 555 -13.08 2.72 -19.02
N PHE A 556 -14.28 2.48 -19.53
CA PHE A 556 -14.62 1.69 -20.71
C PHE A 556 -14.09 0.26 -20.66
N ARG A 557 -13.94 -0.30 -19.45
CA ARG A 557 -13.60 -1.70 -19.28
C ARG A 557 -14.86 -2.54 -19.36
N ASP A 558 -14.80 -3.57 -20.21
CA ASP A 558 -15.92 -4.48 -20.40
C ASP A 558 -16.23 -5.20 -19.07
N HIS A 559 -17.45 -4.96 -18.61
CA HIS A 559 -18.05 -5.50 -17.39
C HIS A 559 -19.38 -6.19 -17.68
N ARG A 560 -19.64 -6.55 -18.95
CA ARG A 560 -20.88 -7.22 -19.34
C ARG A 560 -21.10 -8.48 -18.50
N ALA A 561 -22.36 -8.70 -18.14
CA ALA A 561 -22.80 -9.88 -17.42
C ALA A 561 -22.38 -11.15 -18.16
N GLY A 562 -21.85 -12.14 -17.42
CA GLY A 562 -21.37 -13.42 -17.99
C GLY A 562 -19.86 -13.53 -18.17
N LEU A 563 -19.09 -12.45 -18.00
CA LEU A 563 -17.62 -12.55 -18.00
C LEU A 563 -17.11 -13.39 -16.80
N PRO A 564 -16.18 -14.33 -17.04
CA PRO A 564 -15.61 -15.15 -15.97
C PRO A 564 -14.86 -14.28 -14.97
N ASP A 565 -14.74 -14.71 -13.71
CA ASP A 565 -14.00 -13.97 -12.68
C ASP A 565 -12.60 -13.61 -13.11
N GLN A 566 -11.91 -14.55 -13.77
CA GLN A 566 -10.55 -14.34 -14.30
C GLN A 566 -10.48 -13.26 -15.37
N ALA A 567 -11.60 -12.89 -16.00
CA ALA A 567 -11.66 -11.75 -16.90
C ALA A 567 -11.83 -10.43 -16.14
N ILE A 568 -11.82 -10.38 -14.80
CA ILE A 568 -12.01 -9.17 -13.98
C ILE A 568 -10.99 -9.09 -12.85
N ILE A 569 -10.82 -10.20 -12.13
CA ILE A 569 -9.94 -10.37 -10.99
C ILE A 569 -9.22 -11.73 -11.07
N ARG A 570 -7.92 -11.76 -10.76
CA ARG A 570 -7.04 -12.91 -10.80
C ARG A 570 -6.17 -12.95 -9.57
N ALA A 571 -5.86 -14.15 -9.10
CA ALA A 571 -4.90 -14.34 -8.03
C ALA A 571 -3.58 -14.88 -8.62
N ASN A 572 -2.88 -14.01 -9.36
CA ASN A 572 -1.68 -14.43 -10.11
C ASN A 572 -0.50 -14.64 -9.15
N LEU A 573 0.28 -15.70 -9.41
CA LEU A 573 1.62 -15.91 -8.85
C LEU A 573 2.68 -15.26 -9.76
N LYS A 574 2.47 -13.98 -10.06
CA LYS A 574 3.28 -13.18 -10.98
C LYS A 574 3.37 -11.75 -10.46
N TYR A 575 4.38 -11.00 -10.90
CA TYR A 575 4.44 -9.55 -10.73
C TYR A 575 4.49 -8.84 -12.07
N LYS A 576 3.80 -7.69 -12.17
CA LYS A 576 3.83 -6.85 -13.37
C LYS A 576 5.08 -5.99 -13.40
N ALA A 577 5.65 -5.84 -14.58
CA ALA A 577 6.62 -4.79 -14.87
C ALA A 577 5.90 -3.61 -15.54
N ARG A 578 6.26 -2.38 -15.15
CA ARG A 578 5.69 -1.13 -15.64
C ARG A 578 6.76 -0.28 -16.34
N PRO A 579 6.37 0.68 -17.19
CA PRO A 579 7.29 1.72 -17.65
C PRO A 579 8.00 2.41 -16.49
N LEU A 580 9.28 2.73 -16.68
CA LEU A 580 10.16 3.27 -15.64
C LEU A 580 10.15 4.79 -15.53
N ASP A 581 9.38 5.51 -16.34
CA ASP A 581 9.23 6.96 -16.26
C ASP A 581 8.88 7.39 -14.82
N GLY A 582 9.69 8.31 -14.29
CA GLY A 582 9.61 8.81 -12.91
C GLY A 582 9.98 7.82 -11.80
N VAL A 583 10.54 6.64 -12.11
CA VAL A 583 10.92 5.64 -11.08
C VAL A 583 11.95 6.19 -10.09
N TRP A 584 12.76 7.17 -10.52
CA TRP A 584 13.71 7.88 -9.65
C TRP A 584 13.06 8.45 -8.39
N ALA A 585 11.79 8.85 -8.48
CA ALA A 585 11.03 9.51 -7.43
C ALA A 585 10.27 8.54 -6.51
N THR A 586 10.48 7.23 -6.63
CA THR A 586 9.67 6.21 -5.91
C THR A 586 10.45 5.22 -5.05
N PRO A 587 11.57 5.60 -4.38
CA PRO A 587 12.20 4.70 -3.43
C PRO A 587 11.28 4.42 -2.22
N PRO A 588 11.43 3.26 -1.56
CA PRO A 588 12.33 2.17 -1.92
C PRO A 588 11.77 1.25 -3.03
N TYR A 589 12.65 0.48 -3.65
CA TYR A 589 12.36 -0.35 -4.82
C TYR A 589 11.93 -1.78 -4.47
N LEU A 590 11.49 -2.49 -5.50
CA LEU A 590 10.71 -3.73 -5.46
C LEU A 590 9.28 -3.53 -4.90
N HIS A 591 8.44 -4.54 -5.09
CA HIS A 591 7.03 -4.47 -4.69
C HIS A 591 6.84 -4.32 -3.17
N ASN A 592 7.81 -4.75 -2.37
CA ASN A 592 7.80 -4.71 -0.90
C ASN A 592 8.75 -3.66 -0.31
N GLY A 593 9.29 -2.75 -1.12
CA GLY A 593 10.17 -1.68 -0.67
C GLY A 593 11.43 -2.19 0.06
N SER A 594 11.94 -3.35 -0.34
CA SER A 594 13.06 -4.04 0.33
C SER A 594 14.44 -3.67 -0.22
N VAL A 595 14.50 -2.76 -1.19
CA VAL A 595 15.76 -2.28 -1.77
C VAL A 595 15.81 -0.74 -1.73
N PRO A 596 16.82 -0.12 -1.11
CA PRO A 596 16.81 1.31 -0.77
C PRO A 596 17.06 2.27 -1.94
N SER A 597 17.80 1.82 -2.96
CA SER A 597 18.30 2.64 -4.07
C SER A 597 18.33 1.86 -5.40
N LEU A 598 18.32 2.54 -6.55
CA LEU A 598 18.49 1.87 -7.84
C LEU A 598 19.88 1.24 -7.98
N ASP A 599 20.92 1.87 -7.44
CA ASP A 599 22.27 1.27 -7.44
C ASP A 599 22.30 -0.06 -6.68
N ALA A 600 21.63 -0.15 -5.53
CA ALA A 600 21.49 -1.42 -4.80
C ALA A 600 20.62 -2.43 -5.57
N LEU A 601 19.58 -1.98 -6.28
CA LEU A 601 18.73 -2.86 -7.10
C LEU A 601 19.49 -3.50 -8.26
N LEU A 602 20.33 -2.72 -8.94
CA LEU A 602 21.17 -3.16 -10.06
C LEU A 602 22.43 -3.91 -9.60
N SER A 603 22.73 -3.89 -8.30
CA SER A 603 23.78 -4.70 -7.70
C SER A 603 23.31 -6.13 -7.40
N PRO A 604 24.23 -7.12 -7.34
CA PRO A 604 23.90 -8.48 -6.92
C PRO A 604 23.22 -8.49 -5.54
N VAL A 605 22.35 -9.48 -5.28
CA VAL A 605 21.60 -9.58 -4.02
C VAL A 605 22.55 -9.63 -2.82
N ALA A 606 23.71 -10.29 -2.97
CA ALA A 606 24.73 -10.37 -1.92
C ALA A 606 25.32 -9.02 -1.51
N ALA A 607 25.22 -7.99 -2.37
CA ALA A 607 25.67 -6.63 -2.08
C ALA A 607 24.54 -5.72 -1.57
N ARG A 608 23.27 -6.16 -1.63
CA ARG A 608 22.12 -5.39 -1.12
C ARG A 608 22.17 -5.34 0.40
N PRO A 609 21.78 -4.22 1.05
CA PRO A 609 21.69 -4.16 2.50
C PRO A 609 20.69 -5.18 3.03
N GLY A 610 21.13 -6.02 3.97
CA GLY A 610 20.25 -6.98 4.67
C GLY A 610 19.32 -6.31 5.68
N GLN A 611 19.71 -5.11 6.16
CA GLN A 611 18.89 -4.27 7.03
C GLN A 611 19.14 -2.80 6.71
N PHE A 612 18.10 -1.97 6.74
CA PHE A 612 18.23 -0.52 6.58
C PHE A 612 17.05 0.26 7.19
N PRO A 613 17.27 1.49 7.69
CA PRO A 613 16.18 2.31 8.21
C PRO A 613 15.25 2.74 7.07
N ILE A 614 13.94 2.59 7.26
CA ILE A 614 12.94 3.15 6.36
C ILE A 614 12.17 4.26 7.06
N GLY A 615 11.83 5.31 6.31
CA GLY A 615 11.19 6.51 6.86
C GLY A 615 12.01 7.78 6.70
N THR A 616 13.30 7.69 6.39
CA THR A 616 14.02 8.88 5.94
C THR A 616 13.42 9.40 4.63
N THR A 617 13.49 10.72 4.43
CA THR A 617 13.21 11.36 3.15
C THR A 617 14.49 11.86 2.49
N GLU A 618 15.64 11.77 3.17
CA GLU A 618 16.93 12.19 2.64
C GLU A 618 17.30 11.38 1.41
N TYR A 619 17.36 12.08 0.28
CA TYR A 619 17.54 11.49 -1.03
C TYR A 619 18.97 11.68 -1.51
N ASP A 620 19.49 10.63 -2.11
CA ASP A 620 20.79 10.62 -2.77
C ASP A 620 20.57 10.50 -4.29
N PRO A 621 20.86 11.56 -5.08
CA PRO A 621 20.65 11.54 -6.52
C PRO A 621 21.66 10.67 -7.28
N ASP A 622 22.79 10.29 -6.68
CA ASP A 622 23.77 9.42 -7.32
C ASP A 622 23.35 7.94 -7.17
N LEU A 623 22.90 7.56 -5.97
CA LEU A 623 22.35 6.22 -5.73
C LEU A 623 20.93 6.05 -6.28
N VAL A 624 20.21 7.17 -6.45
CA VAL A 624 18.78 7.24 -6.77
C VAL A 624 17.97 6.46 -5.74
N GLY A 625 17.85 7.05 -4.55
CA GLY A 625 17.15 6.42 -3.43
C GLY A 625 17.39 7.12 -2.11
N TYR A 626 17.00 6.47 -1.03
CA TYR A 626 17.20 7.02 0.31
C TYR A 626 18.60 6.75 0.84
N LYS A 627 19.14 7.70 1.61
CA LYS A 627 20.39 7.49 2.35
C LYS A 627 20.23 6.40 3.41
N LEU A 628 21.25 5.55 3.52
CA LEU A 628 21.25 4.38 4.41
C LEU A 628 21.69 4.69 5.85
N HIS A 629 22.28 5.86 6.09
CA HIS A 629 22.80 6.27 7.39
C HIS A 629 22.02 7.49 7.91
N GLY A 630 21.97 7.66 9.23
CA GLY A 630 21.24 8.77 9.87
C GLY A 630 19.79 8.46 10.29
N GLY A 631 19.40 7.18 10.31
CA GLY A 631 18.06 6.77 10.75
C GLY A 631 17.78 7.12 12.21
N ASP A 632 16.51 7.47 12.50
CA ASP A 632 16.02 7.63 13.87
C ASP A 632 16.23 6.33 14.67
N PRO A 633 16.90 6.35 15.83
CA PRO A 633 17.02 5.18 16.71
C PRO A 633 15.68 4.61 17.19
N ASN A 634 14.60 5.43 17.16
CA ASN A 634 13.23 5.00 17.41
C ASN A 634 12.42 4.79 16.10
N GLY A 635 13.09 4.82 14.95
CA GLY A 635 12.52 4.59 13.63
C GLY A 635 12.39 3.10 13.32
N PHE A 636 11.84 2.80 12.13
CA PHE A 636 11.63 1.43 11.69
C PHE A 636 12.86 0.89 10.94
N LEU A 637 13.46 -0.18 11.44
CA LEU A 637 14.53 -0.91 10.76
C LEU A 637 13.92 -2.04 9.93
N LEU A 638 14.04 -1.96 8.61
CA LEU A 638 13.60 -3.03 7.74
C LEU A 638 14.60 -4.19 7.79
N ASP A 639 14.10 -5.40 8.05
CA ASP A 639 14.87 -6.64 8.04
C ASP A 639 14.48 -7.52 6.84
N THR A 640 15.40 -7.69 5.89
CA THR A 640 15.15 -8.39 4.63
C THR A 640 15.36 -9.89 4.74
N THR A 641 15.70 -10.43 5.92
CA THR A 641 15.75 -11.89 6.14
C THR A 641 14.39 -12.48 6.53
N ARG A 642 13.35 -11.64 6.66
CA ARG A 642 11.99 -12.07 6.99
C ARG A 642 11.16 -12.25 5.72
N SER A 643 10.36 -13.31 5.67
CA SER A 643 9.35 -13.49 4.62
C SER A 643 8.40 -12.28 4.58
N GLY A 644 8.04 -11.83 3.38
CA GLY A 644 7.35 -10.56 3.14
C GLY A 644 8.30 -9.38 2.91
N ASN A 645 9.54 -9.46 3.42
CA ASN A 645 10.57 -8.44 3.28
C ASN A 645 11.78 -8.89 2.45
N TYR A 646 11.77 -10.08 1.82
CA TYR A 646 12.93 -10.55 1.07
C TYR A 646 13.32 -9.54 -0.02
N ASN A 647 14.61 -9.23 -0.09
CA ASN A 647 15.22 -8.37 -1.11
C ASN A 647 15.85 -9.20 -2.25
N THR A 648 15.40 -10.44 -2.43
CA THR A 648 15.90 -11.37 -3.45
C THR A 648 15.31 -11.06 -4.83
N GLY A 649 15.87 -11.69 -5.87
CA GLY A 649 15.34 -11.62 -7.23
C GLY A 649 15.56 -10.28 -7.92
N HIS A 650 15.06 -10.18 -9.15
CA HIS A 650 15.37 -9.08 -10.06
C HIS A 650 16.89 -8.83 -10.07
N GLU A 651 17.66 -9.92 -10.17
CA GLU A 651 19.09 -9.90 -9.90
C GLU A 651 19.90 -9.82 -11.19
N PHE A 652 20.89 -8.94 -11.18
CA PHE A 652 21.97 -8.88 -12.16
C PHE A 652 23.21 -9.49 -11.55
N ARG A 653 23.53 -10.73 -11.95
CA ARG A 653 24.74 -11.43 -11.51
C ARG A 653 25.19 -12.44 -12.55
N ASP A 654 26.47 -12.77 -12.49
CA ASP A 654 26.96 -13.92 -13.25
C ASP A 654 26.40 -15.22 -12.67
N LEU A 655 26.18 -16.18 -13.55
CA LEU A 655 25.69 -17.48 -13.16
C LEU A 655 26.79 -18.24 -12.42
N THR A 656 26.37 -18.99 -11.41
CA THR A 656 27.27 -19.87 -10.68
C THR A 656 27.75 -21.00 -11.59
N LEU A 657 28.90 -21.59 -11.23
CA LEU A 657 29.43 -22.77 -11.90
C LEU A 657 28.38 -23.89 -12.01
N LEU A 658 27.62 -24.11 -10.94
CA LEU A 658 26.56 -25.13 -10.88
C LEU A 658 25.41 -24.81 -11.85
N GLU A 659 24.94 -23.56 -11.89
CA GLU A 659 23.86 -23.17 -12.80
C GLU A 659 24.25 -23.34 -14.27
N LEU A 660 25.48 -23.00 -14.63
CA LEU A 660 26.00 -23.15 -16.00
C LEU A 660 26.19 -24.63 -16.39
N GLU A 661 26.70 -25.46 -15.48
CA GLU A 661 26.81 -26.91 -15.71
C GLU A 661 25.44 -27.56 -15.91
N MET A 662 24.46 -27.21 -15.07
CA MET A 662 23.07 -27.67 -15.20
C MET A 662 22.46 -27.20 -16.53
N PHE A 663 22.71 -25.94 -16.91
CA PHE A 663 22.24 -25.38 -18.19
C PHE A 663 22.81 -26.11 -19.40
N GLN A 664 24.09 -26.48 -19.38
CA GLN A 664 24.74 -27.24 -20.45
C GLN A 664 24.39 -28.74 -20.48
N GLY A 665 23.44 -29.18 -19.64
CA GLY A 665 22.97 -30.57 -19.62
C GLY A 665 23.92 -31.55 -18.94
N SER A 666 24.85 -31.06 -18.10
CA SER A 666 25.63 -31.93 -17.22
C SER A 666 24.68 -32.53 -16.19
N GLY A 667 24.40 -33.83 -16.30
CA GLY A 667 23.53 -34.53 -15.34
C GLY A 667 24.08 -34.44 -13.90
N ILE A 668 23.21 -34.63 -12.90
CA ILE A 668 23.58 -34.62 -11.47
C ILE A 668 24.77 -35.56 -11.15
N THR A 669 25.02 -36.58 -11.98
CA THR A 669 26.15 -37.50 -11.86
C THR A 669 27.51 -36.91 -12.25
N ASP A 670 27.58 -35.81 -13.02
CA ASP A 670 28.82 -35.10 -13.39
C ASP A 670 29.18 -34.00 -12.36
N LEU A 671 28.21 -33.57 -11.56
CA LEU A 671 28.37 -32.57 -10.47
C LEU A 671 29.25 -33.09 -9.31
N GLY A 672 29.49 -34.41 -9.27
CA GLY A 672 30.37 -35.10 -8.33
C GLY A 672 31.79 -35.36 -8.85
N SER A 673 32.21 -34.72 -9.95
CA SER A 673 33.61 -34.83 -10.38
C SER A 673 34.53 -34.32 -9.26
N ASN A 674 35.56 -35.09 -8.88
CA ASN A 674 36.64 -34.66 -7.97
C ASN A 674 37.50 -33.52 -8.57
N LEU A 675 36.99 -32.79 -9.56
CA LEU A 675 37.68 -31.69 -10.22
C LEU A 675 37.61 -30.43 -9.37
N THR A 676 38.73 -29.71 -9.31
CA THR A 676 38.78 -28.39 -8.70
C THR A 676 37.90 -27.40 -9.46
N PRO A 677 37.42 -26.32 -8.79
CA PRO A 677 36.63 -25.28 -9.45
C PRO A 677 37.27 -24.74 -10.74
N ASP A 678 38.59 -24.53 -10.75
CA ASP A 678 39.33 -24.05 -11.92
C ASP A 678 39.24 -25.02 -13.10
N ARG A 679 39.33 -26.33 -12.86
CA ARG A 679 39.19 -27.33 -13.93
C ARG A 679 37.77 -27.39 -14.48
N ARG A 680 36.78 -27.19 -13.62
CA ARG A 680 35.37 -27.12 -14.02
C ARG A 680 35.09 -25.86 -14.85
N TRP A 681 35.61 -24.71 -14.45
CA TRP A 681 35.54 -23.48 -15.24
C TRP A 681 36.28 -23.59 -16.57
N ALA A 682 37.48 -24.18 -16.58
CA ALA A 682 38.22 -24.44 -17.81
C ALA A 682 37.37 -25.27 -18.78
N ARG A 683 36.72 -26.34 -18.31
CA ARG A 683 35.80 -27.16 -19.10
C ARG A 683 34.64 -26.34 -19.68
N LEU A 684 33.92 -25.58 -18.84
CA LEU A 684 32.78 -24.76 -19.29
C LEU A 684 33.18 -23.71 -20.34
N LEU A 685 34.38 -23.14 -20.21
CA LEU A 685 34.91 -22.12 -21.12
C LEU A 685 35.59 -22.72 -22.37
N GLY A 686 35.65 -24.05 -22.49
CA GLY A 686 36.34 -24.72 -23.60
C GLY A 686 37.88 -24.54 -23.58
N LEU A 687 38.47 -24.38 -22.40
CA LEU A 687 39.91 -24.16 -22.19
C LEU A 687 40.57 -25.39 -21.55
N SER A 688 41.89 -25.53 -21.75
CA SER A 688 42.70 -26.43 -20.93
C SER A 688 42.86 -25.86 -19.51
N ALA A 689 43.14 -26.70 -18.52
CA ALA A 689 43.39 -26.25 -17.14
C ALA A 689 44.62 -25.32 -17.06
N GLU A 690 45.63 -25.56 -17.89
CA GLU A 690 46.84 -24.73 -17.98
C GLU A 690 46.52 -23.36 -18.58
N ASP A 691 45.69 -23.29 -19.62
CA ASP A 691 45.34 -22.01 -20.26
C ASP A 691 44.43 -21.18 -19.37
N TYR A 692 43.51 -21.81 -18.63
CA TYR A 692 42.72 -21.12 -17.62
C TYR A 692 43.59 -20.56 -16.49
N ALA A 693 44.59 -21.33 -16.04
CA ALA A 693 45.51 -20.90 -14.99
C ALA A 693 46.36 -19.69 -15.38
N LYS A 694 46.67 -19.51 -16.68
CA LYS A 694 47.41 -18.34 -17.21
C LYS A 694 46.59 -17.06 -17.24
N LEU A 695 45.26 -17.13 -17.18
CA LEU A 695 44.39 -15.96 -17.19
C LEU A 695 44.49 -15.18 -15.88
N THR A 696 44.43 -13.85 -15.96
CA THR A 696 44.22 -12.98 -14.80
C THR A 696 42.80 -13.16 -14.25
N GLU A 697 42.56 -12.76 -13.00
CA GLU A 697 41.22 -12.86 -12.42
C GLU A 697 40.19 -12.01 -13.17
N GLU A 698 40.61 -10.85 -13.69
CA GLU A 698 39.80 -10.02 -14.57
C GLU A 698 39.42 -10.74 -15.87
N GLN A 699 40.38 -11.33 -16.58
CA GLN A 699 40.10 -12.11 -17.79
C GLN A 699 39.18 -13.31 -17.51
N ARG A 700 39.33 -13.96 -16.35
CA ARG A 700 38.43 -15.05 -15.93
C ARG A 700 37.02 -14.53 -15.65
N ARG A 701 36.88 -13.39 -14.96
CA ARG A 701 35.59 -12.73 -14.71
C ARG A 701 34.90 -12.38 -16.03
N ASP A 702 35.60 -11.76 -16.97
CA ASP A 702 35.01 -11.34 -18.24
C ASP A 702 34.53 -12.54 -19.07
N LYS A 703 35.32 -13.62 -19.11
CA LYS A 703 34.90 -14.88 -19.74
C LYS A 703 33.69 -15.53 -19.06
N ARG A 704 33.64 -15.52 -17.72
CA ARG A 704 32.48 -16.05 -16.96
C ARG A 704 31.22 -15.22 -17.20
N ARG A 705 31.36 -13.90 -17.26
CA ARG A 705 30.28 -12.98 -17.57
C ARG A 705 29.73 -13.20 -18.98
N GLU A 706 30.61 -13.33 -19.97
CA GLU A 706 30.21 -13.59 -21.35
C GLU A 706 29.47 -14.94 -21.49
N LEU A 707 29.96 -16.00 -20.83
CA LEU A 707 29.26 -17.28 -20.81
C LEU A 707 27.90 -17.18 -20.10
N SER A 708 27.82 -16.43 -18.99
CA SER A 708 26.56 -16.18 -18.29
C SER A 708 25.56 -15.44 -19.17
N LYS A 709 26.02 -14.43 -19.91
CA LYS A 709 25.21 -13.67 -20.87
C LYS A 709 24.63 -14.59 -21.94
N GLN A 710 25.45 -15.42 -22.57
CA GLN A 710 25.00 -16.39 -23.58
C GLN A 710 23.95 -17.38 -23.02
N ALA A 711 24.14 -17.85 -21.79
CA ALA A 711 23.20 -18.74 -21.13
C ALA A 711 21.86 -18.05 -20.80
N ILE A 712 21.90 -16.83 -20.28
CA ILE A 712 20.69 -16.05 -19.91
C ILE A 712 19.89 -15.64 -21.14
N GLU A 713 20.57 -15.28 -22.23
CA GLU A 713 19.95 -14.88 -23.50
C GLU A 713 19.41 -16.07 -24.31
N SER A 714 19.76 -17.30 -23.92
CA SER A 714 19.31 -18.51 -24.61
C SER A 714 17.79 -18.69 -24.52
N PRO A 715 17.12 -19.00 -25.66
CA PRO A 715 15.68 -19.28 -25.65
C PRO A 715 15.33 -20.41 -24.68
N ASN A 716 14.30 -20.20 -23.86
CA ASN A 716 13.79 -21.13 -22.84
C ASN A 716 14.66 -21.35 -21.60
N ALA A 717 15.83 -20.71 -21.49
CA ALA A 717 16.60 -20.70 -20.25
C ALA A 717 15.85 -19.90 -19.17
N THR A 718 15.71 -20.47 -17.98
CA THR A 718 15.15 -19.76 -16.81
C THR A 718 16.02 -20.03 -15.60
N PHE A 719 16.62 -18.98 -15.07
CA PHE A 719 17.39 -19.02 -13.83
C PHE A 719 16.57 -18.32 -12.75
N PHE A 720 16.48 -18.94 -11.57
CA PHE A 720 15.63 -18.42 -10.51
C PHE A 720 16.15 -17.06 -10.03
N GLY A 721 15.38 -16.01 -10.26
CA GLY A 721 15.67 -14.65 -9.77
C GLY A 721 16.70 -13.86 -10.57
N VAL A 722 17.40 -14.47 -11.52
CA VAL A 722 18.44 -13.80 -12.33
C VAL A 722 17.83 -13.34 -13.65
N ILE A 723 17.90 -12.03 -13.90
CA ILE A 723 17.30 -11.40 -15.09
C ILE A 723 18.32 -10.89 -16.10
N GLY A 724 19.60 -10.82 -15.71
CA GLY A 724 20.71 -10.40 -16.56
C GLY A 724 22.06 -10.78 -15.95
N PRO A 725 23.15 -10.70 -16.74
CA PRO A 725 24.51 -10.93 -16.26
C PRO A 725 24.91 -9.88 -15.22
N GLY A 726 26.04 -10.08 -14.54
CA GLY A 726 26.57 -9.07 -13.63
C GLY A 726 26.82 -7.74 -14.35
N LEU A 727 26.48 -6.63 -13.69
CA LEU A 727 26.74 -5.28 -14.18
C LEU A 727 27.94 -4.69 -13.43
N ASP A 728 28.90 -4.13 -14.16
CA ASP A 728 29.95 -3.35 -13.53
C ASP A 728 29.42 -1.98 -13.06
N GLU A 729 30.25 -1.23 -12.33
CA GLU A 729 29.85 0.07 -11.78
C GLU A 729 29.47 1.10 -12.86
N HIS A 730 30.16 1.07 -14.00
CA HIS A 730 29.92 2.00 -15.09
C HIS A 730 28.59 1.70 -15.79
N GLU A 731 28.34 0.42 -16.08
CA GLU A 731 27.07 -0.04 -16.67
C GLU A 731 25.88 0.27 -15.76
N ARG A 732 26.00 0.07 -14.44
CA ARG A 732 24.94 0.46 -13.48
C ARG A 732 24.67 1.96 -13.53
N LYS A 733 25.71 2.80 -13.50
CA LYS A 733 25.57 4.26 -13.58
C LYS A 733 24.94 4.70 -14.90
N ALA A 734 25.34 4.09 -16.02
CA ALA A 734 24.76 4.38 -17.32
C ALA A 734 23.25 4.06 -17.35
N ILE A 735 22.84 2.86 -16.89
CA ILE A 735 21.41 2.49 -16.78
C ILE A 735 20.67 3.49 -15.88
N ILE A 736 21.23 3.85 -14.73
CA ILE A 736 20.63 4.82 -13.81
C ILE A 736 20.43 6.19 -14.48
N GLU A 737 21.44 6.72 -15.17
CA GLU A 737 21.35 7.99 -15.88
C GLU A 737 20.28 7.96 -16.98
N TYR A 738 20.20 6.88 -17.76
CA TYR A 738 19.13 6.73 -18.74
C TYR A 738 17.75 6.67 -18.08
N VAL A 739 17.59 5.90 -17.00
CA VAL A 739 16.31 5.77 -16.30
C VAL A 739 15.87 7.10 -15.66
N LYS A 740 16.80 7.96 -15.22
CA LYS A 740 16.46 9.33 -14.80
C LYS A 740 15.96 10.19 -15.97
N SER A 741 16.46 9.93 -17.18
CA SER A 741 16.08 10.70 -18.38
C SER A 741 14.67 10.39 -18.91
N LEU A 742 14.05 9.30 -18.44
CA LEU A 742 12.65 8.93 -18.70
C LEU A 742 11.70 9.76 -17.83
#